data_AF-A0A5C1PZB0-F1
#
_entry.id   AF-A0A5C1PZB0-F1
#
_cell.length_a   1.000
_cell.length_b   1.000
_cell.length_c   1.000
_cell.angle_alpha   90.00
_cell.angle_beta   90.00
_cell.angle_gamma   90.00
#
_symmetry.space_group_name_H-M   'P 1'
#
loop_
_entity.id
_entity.type
_entity.pdbx_description
1 polymer ?
#
loop_
_entity_poly.entity_id
_entity_poly.type
_entity_poly.pdbx_seq_one_letter_code
_entity_poly.pdbx_strand_id
1 'polypeptide(L)'
;MTKTTLTLLIALALAGCGGGGGGGTAQDSGPDKTTLSVAAQDIDGDTLHYQWRVTAGHVDDRDAPSTTWTLPSGPGLHFAYVTVTDGRGGHAEAHHAVSSDALDTVSARRAQALHRPPTVVDEGQLGGQLRLLAEGRWVFTGHDGASTGERLLDLPDVQVDLRDSTGRTVFSGRSDMRGEIVLPRLPMPAPSSGGYRLHCTRDTARARDAWPVCAANYTPTATRVTIPVSADTGANLRLYGHVELADGSACARLDQATGQTRAATLRLLQADGTAVTAAIQANRHGDYLLEAAVAAQERHQLEVSCEGLRQTIDVPQVDASLAATPVAMPPIRLANTPPRITRLLASGPDGNLRGRQVTAPHGSRSDGLPGSDRFLAYKGLDTPQSACAYYRALGLVAGCDAQGMPVQPVTMADWQRHHRLPPYDTGIAAADKASADYINRMDLNLVRRMSAVRRSADQIAFLVCNHPGPDGSSQAEIDSVLDQARQGLKQVACVGMEWSVTPGAHGDRPFTKFVTFGPDGGLLLSVNLDGRGEKYMPGVCVACHGGATHAGRFPTTLGASPQLGSRFLPFDAANYRFGSAPGLRETDQQAALHTLNRLVQATEGGGDTPVSRLIEGWYAGGATAQDKTYVPPAWIAHARSVPGADRLYREVIGVSCRTCHVAFASASGRFDWDRTMPSGYRSHLCGGGADLAVNRSMPNALVTLDRVIEQLDADAELRRVSQQVFGCDITKPAPDPVFDTR
;
A
#
# COMPACT_ATOMS: atom_id res chain seq x y z
N MET A 1 73.22 3.79 -36.92
CA MET A 1 71.84 3.67 -37.43
C MET A 1 71.09 2.70 -36.54
N THR A 2 70.04 3.23 -35.93
CA THR A 2 69.24 2.85 -34.77
C THR A 2 68.74 1.39 -34.68
N LYS A 3 69.04 0.76 -33.54
CA LYS A 3 68.18 -0.19 -32.81
C LYS A 3 67.02 0.59 -32.14
N THR A 4 65.90 -0.05 -31.78
CA THR A 4 65.45 -0.39 -30.39
C THR A 4 63.94 -0.75 -30.36
N THR A 5 63.60 -1.88 -29.67
CA THR A 5 62.35 -2.24 -28.88
C THR A 5 60.98 -2.29 -29.56
N LEU A 6 60.15 -3.35 -29.58
CA LEU A 6 59.78 -4.48 -28.68
C LEU A 6 59.10 -4.09 -27.35
N THR A 7 57.87 -4.61 -27.13
CA THR A 7 57.22 -5.21 -25.91
C THR A 7 55.68 -5.15 -26.11
N LEU A 8 54.90 -6.18 -26.52
CA LEU A 8 54.53 -7.51 -25.96
C LEU A 8 53.87 -7.41 -24.56
N LEU A 9 52.60 -7.78 -24.37
CA LEU A 9 52.09 -9.07 -23.85
C LEU A 9 50.58 -8.86 -23.54
N ILE A 10 49.66 -9.81 -23.32
CA ILE A 10 49.46 -11.24 -23.62
C ILE A 10 47.94 -11.44 -23.38
N ALA A 11 47.24 -12.18 -24.25
CA ALA A 11 45.96 -12.79 -23.90
C ALA A 11 46.14 -14.31 -23.99
N LEU A 12 46.04 -14.99 -22.85
CA LEU A 12 45.97 -16.45 -22.78
C LEU A 12 44.51 -16.84 -22.51
N ALA A 13 43.98 -17.68 -23.39
CA ALA A 13 42.74 -18.43 -23.18
C ALA A 13 43.00 -19.62 -22.23
N LEU A 14 41.97 -20.05 -21.51
CA LEU A 14 41.60 -21.47 -21.37
C LEU A 14 40.21 -21.61 -20.72
N ALA A 15 39.41 -22.46 -21.34
CA ALA A 15 38.08 -22.89 -20.94
C ALA A 15 38.15 -23.99 -19.86
N GLY A 16 37.05 -24.16 -19.12
CA GLY A 16 36.80 -25.33 -18.27
C GLY A 16 35.45 -25.27 -17.52
N CYS A 17 34.44 -25.91 -18.14
CA CYS A 17 33.23 -26.60 -17.63
C CYS A 17 32.74 -26.35 -16.18
N GLY A 18 31.43 -26.26 -15.85
CA GLY A 18 30.18 -26.56 -16.55
C GLY A 18 29.08 -26.95 -15.54
N GLY A 19 27.81 -26.62 -15.83
CA GLY A 19 26.59 -27.19 -15.19
C GLY A 19 25.69 -26.15 -14.50
N GLY A 20 24.44 -25.88 -14.91
CA GLY A 20 23.58 -26.54 -15.88
C GLY A 20 22.72 -25.54 -16.66
N GLY A 21 22.54 -25.82 -17.95
CA GLY A 21 21.67 -25.09 -18.84
C GLY A 21 20.24 -25.62 -18.80
N GLY A 22 19.28 -24.71 -18.69
CA GLY A 22 17.97 -24.89 -19.33
C GLY A 22 18.12 -24.50 -20.80
N GLY A 23 18.10 -25.48 -21.69
CA GLY A 23 18.18 -25.25 -23.13
C GLY A 23 16.94 -24.52 -23.63
N GLY A 24 17.13 -23.34 -24.21
CA GLY A 24 16.10 -22.67 -25.00
C GLY A 24 15.75 -23.55 -26.19
N THR A 25 14.53 -24.08 -26.20
CA THR A 25 13.95 -24.82 -27.31
C THR A 25 13.42 -23.85 -28.36
N ALA A 26 13.11 -24.33 -29.58
CA ALA A 26 12.42 -23.50 -30.58
C ALA A 26 11.00 -23.04 -30.13
N GLN A 27 10.47 -23.58 -29.03
CA GLN A 27 9.24 -23.08 -28.38
C GLN A 27 9.47 -21.82 -27.55
N ASP A 28 10.73 -21.51 -27.21
CA ASP A 28 11.15 -20.33 -26.44
C ASP A 28 11.57 -19.17 -27.36
N SER A 29 11.47 -19.36 -28.68
CA SER A 29 11.74 -18.34 -29.69
C SER A 29 10.43 -17.75 -30.24
N GLY A 30 10.23 -16.44 -30.03
CA GLY A 30 9.08 -15.68 -30.54
C GLY A 30 9.22 -14.20 -30.16
N PRO A 31 8.70 -13.24 -30.95
CA PRO A 31 8.86 -11.82 -30.65
C PRO A 31 8.26 -11.41 -29.30
N ASP A 32 7.27 -12.16 -28.81
CA ASP A 32 6.58 -12.04 -27.52
C ASP A 32 7.33 -12.67 -26.34
N LYS A 33 8.37 -13.47 -26.60
CA LYS A 33 9.19 -14.10 -25.56
C LYS A 33 10.21 -13.09 -25.02
N THR A 34 10.39 -13.08 -23.71
CA THR A 34 11.37 -12.24 -23.01
C THR A 34 12.03 -13.07 -21.91
N THR A 35 13.34 -13.25 -21.98
CA THR A 35 14.11 -13.92 -20.92
C THR A 35 14.32 -12.95 -19.77
N LEU A 36 13.79 -13.29 -18.61
CA LEU A 36 14.06 -12.62 -17.34
C LEU A 36 15.28 -13.27 -16.69
N SER A 37 16.19 -12.45 -16.15
CA SER A 37 17.40 -12.91 -15.47
C SER A 37 17.68 -12.02 -14.26
N VAL A 38 17.89 -12.64 -13.10
CA VAL A 38 18.21 -11.95 -11.84
C VAL A 38 19.59 -12.40 -11.35
N ALA A 39 20.43 -11.43 -11.00
CA ALA A 39 21.67 -11.65 -10.29
C ALA A 39 21.48 -11.24 -8.83
N ALA A 40 21.48 -12.22 -7.94
CA ALA A 40 21.38 -12.03 -6.50
C ALA A 40 22.62 -12.62 -5.81
N GLN A 41 22.97 -12.04 -4.67
CA GLN A 41 24.11 -12.46 -3.85
C GLN A 41 23.64 -12.66 -2.42
N ASP A 42 24.07 -13.77 -1.85
CA ASP A 42 23.96 -14.06 -0.43
C ASP A 42 25.37 -14.02 0.18
N ILE A 43 25.56 -13.24 1.24
CA ILE A 43 26.88 -13.08 1.86
C ILE A 43 27.22 -14.22 2.82
N ASP A 44 26.20 -14.90 3.33
CA ASP A 44 26.31 -16.03 4.25
C ASP A 44 26.48 -17.37 3.48
N GLY A 45 26.30 -17.34 2.15
CA GLY A 45 26.50 -18.47 1.25
C GLY A 45 25.28 -19.38 1.12
N ASP A 46 24.11 -18.88 1.50
CA ASP A 46 22.88 -19.63 1.52
C ASP A 46 22.28 -19.87 0.13
N THR A 47 21.54 -20.98 0.00
CA THR A 47 20.90 -21.35 -1.27
C THR A 47 19.71 -20.43 -1.53
N LEU A 48 19.72 -19.77 -2.69
CA LEU A 48 18.68 -18.83 -3.08
C LEU A 48 17.52 -19.52 -3.80
N HIS A 49 16.31 -19.18 -3.38
CA HIS A 49 15.06 -19.51 -4.05
C HIS A 49 14.42 -18.24 -4.63
N TYR A 50 13.69 -18.42 -5.73
CA TYR A 50 13.09 -17.36 -6.52
C TYR A 50 11.57 -17.54 -6.57
N GLN A 51 10.86 -16.43 -6.68
CA GLN A 51 9.42 -16.42 -6.88
C GLN A 51 9.07 -15.37 -7.93
N TRP A 52 8.97 -15.80 -9.19
CA TRP A 52 8.55 -14.93 -10.29
C TRP A 52 7.03 -14.76 -10.34
N ARG A 53 6.58 -13.52 -10.54
CA ARG A 53 5.19 -13.15 -10.80
C ARG A 53 5.13 -12.10 -11.89
N VAL A 54 4.14 -12.18 -12.78
CA VAL A 54 3.90 -11.18 -13.83
C VAL A 54 2.48 -10.65 -13.77
N THR A 55 2.27 -9.39 -14.15
CA THR A 55 0.93 -8.77 -14.20
C THR A 55 0.07 -9.31 -15.33
N ALA A 56 0.70 -9.83 -16.39
CA ALA A 56 0.05 -10.42 -17.54
C ALA A 56 1.00 -11.36 -18.29
N GLY A 57 0.42 -12.25 -19.09
CA GLY A 57 1.18 -13.34 -19.72
C GLY A 57 1.49 -14.46 -18.73
N HIS A 58 2.53 -15.24 -19.00
CA HIS A 58 2.98 -16.32 -18.12
C HIS A 58 4.49 -16.45 -18.09
N VAL A 59 5.00 -16.92 -16.95
CA VAL A 59 6.41 -17.32 -16.76
C VAL A 59 6.48 -18.84 -16.66
N ASP A 60 7.51 -19.42 -17.26
CA ASP A 60 7.65 -20.88 -17.35
C ASP A 60 8.12 -21.48 -16.03
N ASP A 61 9.31 -21.12 -15.57
CA ASP A 61 9.82 -21.50 -14.24
C ASP A 61 9.71 -20.33 -13.26
N ARG A 62 9.11 -20.57 -12.10
CA ARG A 62 8.93 -19.53 -11.07
C ARG A 62 10.04 -19.51 -10.04
N ASP A 63 10.82 -20.59 -9.91
CA ASP A 63 11.88 -20.77 -8.91
C ASP A 63 13.23 -21.00 -9.59
N ALA A 64 13.64 -20.03 -10.42
CA ALA A 64 14.93 -20.05 -11.11
C ALA A 64 15.54 -18.64 -11.22
N PRO A 65 16.88 -18.50 -11.25
CA PRO A 65 17.55 -17.22 -11.49
C PRO A 65 17.30 -16.66 -12.90
N SER A 66 16.84 -17.50 -13.82
CA SER A 66 16.39 -17.06 -15.14
C SER A 66 15.17 -17.85 -15.58
N THR A 67 14.22 -17.17 -16.22
CA THR A 67 12.98 -17.76 -16.71
C THR A 67 12.52 -17.06 -17.98
N THR A 68 11.71 -17.72 -18.79
CA THR A 68 11.09 -17.12 -19.96
C THR A 68 9.72 -16.56 -19.60
N TRP A 69 9.51 -15.28 -19.91
CA TRP A 69 8.21 -14.61 -19.83
C TRP A 69 7.62 -14.49 -21.23
N THR A 70 6.46 -15.09 -21.42
CA THR A 70 5.62 -14.85 -22.60
C THR A 70 4.75 -13.63 -22.35
N LEU A 71 5.03 -12.53 -23.04
CA LEU A 71 4.24 -11.29 -22.94
C LEU A 71 2.80 -11.52 -23.45
N PRO A 72 1.81 -10.82 -22.90
CA PRO A 72 0.44 -10.90 -23.39
C PRO A 72 0.31 -10.27 -24.79
N SER A 73 -0.74 -10.66 -25.52
CA SER A 73 -1.13 -9.97 -26.76
C SER A 73 -1.77 -8.61 -26.47
N GLY A 74 -1.53 -7.64 -27.35
CA GLY A 74 -1.99 -6.26 -27.16
C GLY A 74 -0.88 -5.31 -26.73
N PRO A 75 -1.03 -4.00 -26.99
CA PRO A 75 -0.14 -2.97 -26.47
C PRO A 75 -0.31 -2.79 -24.96
N GLY A 76 0.70 -2.24 -24.29
CA GLY A 76 0.68 -1.99 -22.85
C GLY A 76 2.03 -2.15 -22.17
N LEU A 77 2.14 -1.59 -20.97
CA LEU A 77 3.25 -1.79 -20.05
C LEU A 77 2.89 -2.86 -19.01
N HIS A 78 3.73 -3.88 -18.90
CA HIS A 78 3.54 -5.02 -18.00
C HIS A 78 4.72 -5.13 -17.04
N PHE A 79 4.50 -5.74 -15.88
CA PHE A 79 5.52 -5.83 -14.83
C PHE A 79 5.81 -7.29 -14.48
N ALA A 80 7.10 -7.61 -14.39
CA ALA A 80 7.61 -8.79 -13.74
C ALA A 80 8.13 -8.43 -12.35
N TYR A 81 7.85 -9.29 -11.37
CA TYR A 81 8.29 -9.21 -10.00
C TYR A 81 9.10 -10.47 -9.69
N VAL A 82 10.18 -10.33 -8.95
CA VAL A 82 10.93 -11.45 -8.36
C VAL A 82 11.13 -11.18 -6.89
N THR A 83 10.77 -12.15 -6.07
CA THR A 83 11.27 -12.23 -4.70
C THR A 83 12.36 -13.29 -4.65
N VAL A 84 13.50 -12.95 -4.06
CA VAL A 84 14.61 -13.86 -3.78
C VAL A 84 14.64 -14.09 -2.28
N THR A 85 14.63 -15.35 -1.84
CA THR A 85 14.69 -15.75 -0.44
C THR A 85 15.87 -16.67 -0.19
N ASP A 86 16.50 -16.56 0.96
CA ASP A 86 17.61 -17.44 1.40
C ASP A 86 17.14 -18.67 2.21
N GLY A 87 15.83 -18.76 2.50
CA GLY A 87 15.26 -19.82 3.34
C GLY A 87 15.65 -19.71 4.82
N ARG A 88 16.21 -18.57 5.21
CA ARG A 88 16.74 -18.21 6.53
C ARG A 88 16.19 -16.85 6.97
N GLY A 89 15.01 -16.49 6.49
CA GLY A 89 14.30 -15.27 6.86
C GLY A 89 14.64 -14.03 6.04
N GLY A 90 15.79 -14.04 5.35
CA GLY A 90 16.20 -12.94 4.51
C GLY A 90 15.50 -13.01 3.15
N HIS A 91 15.11 -11.85 2.66
CA HIS A 91 14.55 -11.73 1.32
C HIS A 91 14.87 -10.38 0.67
N ALA A 92 14.86 -10.37 -0.66
CA ALA A 92 14.91 -9.16 -1.45
C ALA A 92 13.88 -9.23 -2.58
N GLU A 93 13.33 -8.08 -2.96
CA GLU A 93 12.35 -7.97 -4.04
C GLU A 93 12.81 -6.96 -5.08
N ALA A 94 12.56 -7.27 -6.34
CA ALA A 94 12.79 -6.36 -7.46
C ALA A 94 11.69 -6.53 -8.51
N HIS A 95 11.55 -5.54 -9.37
CA HIS A 95 10.59 -5.58 -10.47
C HIS A 95 11.11 -4.91 -11.74
N HIS A 96 10.57 -5.34 -12.88
CA HIS A 96 10.97 -4.90 -14.20
C HIS A 96 9.74 -4.62 -15.05
N ALA A 97 9.71 -3.48 -15.71
CA ALA A 97 8.63 -3.11 -16.62
C ALA A 97 9.04 -3.39 -18.06
N VAL A 98 8.20 -4.09 -18.83
CA VAL A 98 8.38 -4.37 -20.25
C VAL A 98 7.13 -3.94 -21.01
N SER A 99 7.32 -3.22 -22.12
CA SER A 99 6.21 -2.85 -23.01
C SER A 99 6.03 -3.91 -24.09
N SER A 100 4.78 -4.28 -24.35
CA SER A 100 4.36 -5.13 -25.47
C SER A 100 3.94 -4.31 -26.71
N ASP A 101 4.06 -2.98 -26.69
CA ASP A 101 3.61 -2.12 -27.79
C ASP A 101 4.28 -2.47 -29.12
N ALA A 102 5.58 -2.79 -29.07
CA ALA A 102 6.37 -3.14 -30.25
C ALA A 102 6.03 -4.52 -30.84
N LEU A 103 5.22 -5.34 -30.16
CA LEU A 103 4.75 -6.61 -30.69
C LEU A 103 3.70 -6.44 -31.79
N ASP A 104 3.02 -5.28 -31.82
CA ASP A 104 1.95 -4.96 -32.78
C ASP A 104 0.88 -6.07 -32.89
N THR A 105 0.55 -6.67 -31.74
CA THR A 105 -0.50 -7.68 -31.62
C THR A 105 -1.77 -7.07 -31.05
N VAL A 106 -2.91 -7.65 -31.40
CA VAL A 106 -4.22 -7.22 -30.87
C VAL A 106 -4.54 -8.03 -29.62
N SER A 107 -5.08 -7.37 -28.59
CA SER A 107 -5.57 -8.05 -27.39
C SER A 107 -6.64 -9.08 -27.73
N ALA A 108 -6.62 -10.22 -27.04
CA ALA A 108 -7.64 -11.25 -27.21
C ALA A 108 -9.03 -10.70 -26.88
N ARG A 109 -10.01 -10.95 -27.75
CA ARG A 109 -11.39 -10.51 -27.54
C ARG A 109 -12.00 -11.28 -26.37
N ARG A 110 -12.41 -10.57 -25.32
CA ARG A 110 -13.16 -11.14 -24.20
C ARG A 110 -14.66 -11.12 -24.49
N ALA A 111 -15.36 -12.13 -23.97
CA ALA A 111 -16.81 -12.18 -24.04
C ALA A 111 -17.40 -11.00 -23.25
N GLN A 112 -18.44 -10.36 -23.81
CA GLN A 112 -19.19 -9.34 -23.09
C GLN A 112 -19.88 -9.98 -21.89
N ALA A 113 -19.75 -9.34 -20.73
CA ALA A 113 -20.42 -9.74 -19.52
C ALA A 113 -21.02 -8.49 -18.85
N LEU A 114 -22.21 -8.63 -18.29
CA LEU A 114 -22.87 -7.65 -17.43
C LEU A 114 -23.64 -8.45 -16.38
N HIS A 115 -23.36 -8.21 -15.10
CA HIS A 115 -23.97 -8.97 -14.02
C HIS A 115 -24.85 -8.08 -13.18
N ARG A 116 -25.90 -8.67 -12.59
CA ARG A 116 -26.69 -7.99 -11.58
C ARG A 116 -25.91 -8.00 -10.25
N PRO A 117 -25.71 -6.84 -9.60
CA PRO A 117 -25.14 -6.81 -8.26
C PRO A 117 -25.93 -7.70 -7.30
N PRO A 118 -25.26 -8.44 -6.38
CA PRO A 118 -25.96 -9.18 -5.35
C PRO A 118 -26.73 -8.23 -4.44
N THR A 119 -27.80 -8.72 -3.82
CA THR A 119 -28.53 -7.95 -2.80
C THR A 119 -27.58 -7.62 -1.66
N VAL A 120 -27.46 -6.32 -1.35
CA VAL A 120 -26.74 -5.87 -0.17
C VAL A 120 -27.56 -6.27 1.06
N VAL A 121 -26.94 -7.00 1.97
CA VAL A 121 -27.51 -7.40 3.27
C VAL A 121 -26.77 -6.75 4.43
N ASP A 122 -25.63 -6.13 4.14
CA ASP A 122 -24.76 -5.51 5.12
C ASP A 122 -25.02 -4.01 5.22
N GLU A 123 -25.96 -3.64 6.10
CA GLU A 123 -26.20 -2.26 6.52
C GLU A 123 -25.66 -1.98 7.95
N GLY A 124 -24.64 -2.72 8.40
CA GLY A 124 -23.91 -2.32 9.61
C GLY A 124 -23.31 -0.93 9.43
N GLN A 125 -23.42 -0.06 10.44
CA GLN A 125 -22.96 1.32 10.34
C GLN A 125 -21.44 1.45 10.48
N LEU A 126 -20.79 0.49 11.16
CA LEU A 126 -19.38 0.59 11.54
C LEU A 126 -18.69 -0.76 11.46
N GLY A 127 -17.66 -0.85 10.62
CA GLY A 127 -16.66 -1.91 10.65
C GLY A 127 -15.28 -1.27 10.71
N GLY A 128 -14.24 -2.03 11.02
CA GLY A 128 -12.93 -1.43 11.25
C GLY A 128 -11.80 -2.44 11.26
N GLN A 129 -10.62 -1.93 10.94
CA GLN A 129 -9.38 -2.58 11.34
C GLN A 129 -9.15 -2.31 12.82
N LEU A 130 -9.20 -3.36 13.62
CA LEU A 130 -8.91 -3.31 15.04
C LEU A 130 -7.48 -3.80 15.26
N ARG A 131 -6.64 -2.98 15.90
CA ARG A 131 -5.30 -3.37 16.31
C ARG A 131 -5.27 -3.82 17.76
N LEU A 132 -4.66 -4.97 18.02
CA LEU A 132 -4.56 -5.60 19.34
C LEU A 132 -3.15 -5.37 19.89
N LEU A 133 -3.09 -4.77 21.07
CA LEU A 133 -1.87 -4.33 21.73
C LEU A 133 -1.73 -5.00 23.08
N ALA A 134 -0.51 -5.30 23.52
CA ALA A 134 -0.28 -5.69 24.91
C ALA A 134 -0.41 -4.46 25.82
N GLU A 135 -1.23 -4.54 26.86
CA GLU A 135 -1.35 -3.48 27.86
C GLU A 135 -0.07 -3.35 28.68
N GLY A 136 0.47 -2.14 28.78
CA GLY A 136 1.67 -1.85 29.57
C GLY A 136 2.56 -0.81 28.91
N ARG A 137 3.67 -0.48 29.59
CA ARG A 137 4.80 0.26 29.01
C ARG A 137 5.91 -0.74 28.70
N TRP A 138 6.28 -0.85 27.44
CA TRP A 138 7.29 -1.79 26.96
C TRP A 138 8.55 -1.01 26.59
N VAL A 139 9.58 -1.11 27.43
CA VAL A 139 10.84 -0.39 27.25
C VAL A 139 11.85 -1.35 26.66
N PHE A 140 12.34 -1.03 25.47
CA PHE A 140 13.34 -1.82 24.76
C PHE A 140 14.69 -1.11 24.83
N THR A 141 15.76 -1.90 24.84
CA THR A 141 17.14 -1.43 24.78
C THR A 141 17.80 -2.00 23.53
N GLY A 142 18.43 -1.15 22.73
CA GLY A 142 19.12 -1.56 21.51
C GLY A 142 20.42 -2.32 21.78
N HIS A 143 21.00 -2.86 20.72
CA HIS A 143 22.19 -3.73 20.79
C HIS A 143 23.44 -3.04 21.38
N ASP A 144 23.55 -1.72 21.22
CA ASP A 144 24.67 -0.93 21.75
C ASP A 144 24.51 -0.58 23.24
N GLY A 145 23.34 -0.89 23.84
CA GLY A 145 22.98 -0.50 25.20
C GLY A 145 22.83 1.01 25.41
N ALA A 146 23.06 1.83 24.38
CA ALA A 146 23.01 3.29 24.43
C ALA A 146 21.65 3.83 24.01
N SER A 147 20.94 3.09 23.16
CA SER A 147 19.57 3.38 22.73
C SER A 147 18.56 2.69 23.64
N THR A 148 17.64 3.43 24.24
CA THR A 148 16.53 2.89 25.04
C THR A 148 15.28 3.73 24.81
N GLY A 149 14.14 3.08 24.63
CA GLY A 149 12.89 3.76 24.33
C GLY A 149 11.67 2.87 24.47
N GLU A 150 10.51 3.52 24.55
CA GLU A 150 9.23 2.83 24.67
C GLU A 150 8.68 2.47 23.28
N ARG A 151 8.10 1.28 23.15
CA ARG A 151 7.32 0.87 21.97
C ARG A 151 5.95 0.35 22.37
N LEU A 152 4.97 0.54 21.50
CA LEU A 152 3.70 -0.18 21.58
C LEU A 152 3.91 -1.60 21.05
N LEU A 153 3.40 -2.60 21.77
CA LEU A 153 3.60 -4.00 21.42
C LEU A 153 2.36 -4.59 20.75
N ASP A 154 2.37 -4.61 19.41
CA ASP A 154 1.31 -5.24 18.61
C ASP A 154 1.36 -6.77 18.78
N LEU A 155 0.18 -7.39 18.96
CA LEU A 155 0.05 -8.81 19.29
C LEU A 155 -0.49 -9.62 18.10
N PRO A 156 0.37 -10.38 17.39
CA PRO A 156 -0.07 -11.31 16.37
C PRO A 156 -0.70 -12.56 16.98
N ASP A 157 -1.38 -13.33 16.15
CA ASP A 157 -1.97 -14.62 16.51
C ASP A 157 -2.98 -14.62 17.66
N VAL A 158 -3.52 -13.45 18.03
CA VAL A 158 -4.57 -13.36 19.03
C VAL A 158 -5.89 -13.77 18.38
N GLN A 159 -6.46 -14.84 18.89
CA GLN A 159 -7.79 -15.27 18.52
C GLN A 159 -8.83 -14.40 19.22
N VAL A 160 -9.82 -13.93 18.46
CA VAL A 160 -10.84 -12.97 18.89
C VAL A 160 -12.23 -13.50 18.60
N ASP A 161 -13.12 -13.38 19.59
CA ASP A 161 -14.56 -13.64 19.49
C ASP A 161 -15.29 -12.38 19.93
N LEU A 162 -16.06 -11.79 19.01
CA LEU A 162 -16.92 -10.66 19.31
C LEU A 162 -18.33 -11.16 19.57
N ARG A 163 -18.88 -10.88 20.75
CA ARG A 163 -20.22 -11.30 21.17
C ARG A 163 -21.13 -10.08 21.32
N ASP A 164 -22.39 -10.22 20.86
CA ASP A 164 -23.42 -9.20 21.09
C ASP A 164 -23.97 -9.25 22.53
N SER A 165 -24.90 -8.36 22.85
CA SER A 165 -25.51 -8.27 24.19
C SER A 165 -26.28 -9.52 24.62
N THR A 166 -26.64 -10.40 23.67
CA THR A 166 -27.29 -11.70 23.96
C THR A 166 -26.29 -12.82 24.24
N GLY A 167 -24.98 -12.54 24.10
CA GLY A 167 -23.91 -13.51 24.24
C GLY A 167 -23.62 -14.30 22.96
N ARG A 168 -24.30 -13.99 21.85
CA ARG A 168 -24.09 -14.64 20.56
C ARG A 168 -22.84 -14.10 19.87
N THR A 169 -21.98 -14.98 19.40
CA THR A 169 -20.81 -14.60 18.58
C THR A 169 -21.26 -14.05 17.23
N VAL A 170 -20.92 -12.79 16.97
CA VAL A 170 -21.19 -12.08 15.71
C VAL A 170 -19.98 -12.05 14.80
N PHE A 171 -18.79 -12.28 15.34
CA PHE A 171 -17.55 -12.37 14.58
C PHE A 171 -16.53 -13.23 15.34
N SER A 172 -15.71 -13.96 14.59
CA SER A 172 -14.58 -14.73 15.11
C SER A 172 -13.44 -14.61 14.11
N GLY A 173 -12.23 -14.36 14.58
CA GLY A 173 -11.06 -14.26 13.71
C GLY A 173 -9.76 -14.20 14.50
N ARG A 174 -8.65 -13.97 13.81
CA ARG A 174 -7.32 -13.89 14.41
C ARG A 174 -6.59 -12.65 13.91
N SER A 175 -5.80 -12.02 14.78
CA SER A 175 -4.91 -10.93 14.36
C SER A 175 -3.76 -11.43 13.50
N ASP A 176 -3.38 -10.63 12.50
CA ASP A 176 -2.21 -10.89 11.65
C ASP A 176 -0.90 -10.42 12.31
N MET A 177 0.22 -10.49 11.59
CA MET A 177 1.55 -10.06 12.07
C MET A 177 1.62 -8.59 12.48
N ARG A 178 0.64 -7.75 12.13
CA ARG A 178 0.54 -6.35 12.54
C ARG A 178 -0.26 -6.17 13.83
N GLY A 179 -0.73 -7.27 14.41
CA GLY A 179 -1.73 -7.26 15.46
C GLY A 179 -3.11 -6.80 14.97
N GLU A 180 -3.37 -6.81 13.65
CA GLU A 180 -4.58 -6.25 13.08
C GLU A 180 -5.61 -7.34 12.75
N ILE A 181 -6.89 -7.05 13.02
CA ILE A 181 -8.02 -7.87 12.62
C ILE A 181 -9.07 -7.00 11.92
N VAL A 182 -9.62 -7.51 10.81
CA VAL A 182 -10.66 -6.80 10.05
C VAL A 182 -12.01 -7.27 10.54
N LEU A 183 -12.75 -6.37 11.17
CA LEU A 183 -14.09 -6.65 11.66
C LEU A 183 -15.14 -6.42 10.55
N PRO A 184 -16.20 -7.23 10.50
CA PRO A 184 -17.34 -6.95 9.64
C PRO A 184 -18.00 -5.64 10.05
N ARG A 185 -18.85 -5.10 9.19
CA ARG A 185 -19.71 -3.99 9.61
C ARG A 185 -20.74 -4.51 10.60
N LEU A 186 -20.81 -3.84 11.74
CA LEU A 186 -21.67 -4.18 12.85
C LEU A 186 -22.67 -3.03 13.08
N PRO A 187 -23.91 -3.35 13.45
CA PRO A 187 -24.86 -2.35 13.92
C PRO A 187 -24.30 -1.56 15.11
N MET A 188 -24.61 -0.27 15.19
CA MET A 188 -24.33 0.47 16.41
C MET A 188 -25.22 -0.05 17.54
N PRO A 189 -24.64 -0.51 18.67
CA PRO A 189 -25.43 -0.94 19.82
C PRO A 189 -26.28 0.23 20.33
N ALA A 190 -27.52 -0.05 20.76
CA ALA A 190 -28.33 0.96 21.45
C ALA A 190 -27.58 1.44 22.72
N PRO A 191 -27.70 2.72 23.12
CA PRO A 191 -26.98 3.24 24.30
C PRO A 191 -27.20 2.44 25.59
N SER A 192 -28.34 1.73 25.70
CA SER A 192 -28.73 0.89 26.84
C SER A 192 -28.25 -0.56 26.78
N SER A 193 -27.63 -1.00 25.67
CA SER A 193 -27.36 -2.42 25.39
C SER A 193 -26.01 -2.95 25.92
N GLY A 194 -25.17 -2.11 26.53
CA GLY A 194 -23.86 -2.52 27.04
C GLY A 194 -22.81 -2.81 25.96
N GLY A 195 -23.10 -2.52 24.67
CA GLY A 195 -22.14 -2.66 23.58
C GLY A 195 -21.84 -4.11 23.18
N TYR A 196 -20.75 -4.31 22.43
CA TYR A 196 -20.20 -5.63 22.15
C TYR A 196 -19.17 -6.03 23.21
N ARG A 197 -19.03 -7.33 23.47
CA ARG A 197 -17.93 -7.86 24.27
C ARG A 197 -16.90 -8.50 23.37
N LEU A 198 -15.65 -8.07 23.51
CA LEU A 198 -14.50 -8.67 22.85
C LEU A 198 -13.88 -9.69 23.79
N HIS A 199 -13.83 -10.94 23.36
CA HIS A 199 -13.10 -12.01 24.01
C HIS A 199 -11.83 -12.29 23.21
N CYS A 200 -10.69 -12.44 23.89
CA CYS A 200 -9.41 -12.66 23.25
C CYS A 200 -8.66 -13.82 23.91
N THR A 201 -7.91 -14.61 23.13
CA THR A 201 -6.97 -15.61 23.67
C THR A 201 -5.77 -15.77 22.73
N ARG A 202 -4.62 -16.15 23.29
CA ARG A 202 -3.47 -16.62 22.51
C ARG A 202 -3.38 -18.14 22.45
N ASP A 203 -4.19 -18.84 23.24
CA ASP A 203 -4.33 -20.29 23.20
C ASP A 203 -5.56 -20.67 22.38
N THR A 204 -5.31 -21.35 21.26
CA THR A 204 -6.33 -21.78 20.29
C THR A 204 -7.05 -23.06 20.72
N ALA A 205 -6.46 -23.84 21.63
CA ALA A 205 -7.07 -25.04 22.20
C ALA A 205 -8.05 -24.70 23.32
N ARG A 206 -7.99 -23.48 23.86
CA ARG A 206 -8.89 -23.02 24.90
C ARG A 206 -10.34 -22.97 24.40
N ALA A 207 -11.24 -23.62 25.14
CA ALA A 207 -12.67 -23.56 24.86
C ALA A 207 -13.16 -22.10 24.79
N ARG A 208 -13.99 -21.78 23.80
CA ARG A 208 -14.46 -20.40 23.54
C ARG A 208 -15.12 -19.71 24.73
N ASP A 209 -15.82 -20.47 25.58
CA ASP A 209 -16.47 -19.92 26.78
C ASP A 209 -15.51 -19.63 27.93
N ALA A 210 -14.27 -20.11 27.83
CA ALA A 210 -13.18 -19.83 28.78
C ALA A 210 -12.28 -18.66 28.31
N TRP A 211 -12.61 -17.98 27.20
CA TRP A 211 -11.80 -16.85 26.73
C TRP A 211 -12.06 -15.61 27.59
N PRO A 212 -11.00 -14.96 28.12
CA PRO A 212 -11.15 -13.76 28.91
C PRO A 212 -11.73 -12.61 28.08
N VAL A 213 -12.50 -11.76 28.75
CA VAL A 213 -13.02 -10.53 28.17
C VAL A 213 -11.89 -9.50 28.16
N CYS A 214 -11.33 -9.23 26.99
CA CYS A 214 -10.30 -8.20 26.78
C CYS A 214 -10.89 -6.80 26.60
N ALA A 215 -12.17 -6.70 26.16
CA ALA A 215 -12.91 -5.43 26.19
C ALA A 215 -14.40 -5.69 26.47
N ALA A 216 -14.89 -5.21 27.61
CA ALA A 216 -16.28 -5.42 28.04
C ALA A 216 -17.29 -4.53 27.29
N ASN A 217 -16.86 -3.35 26.84
CA ASN A 217 -17.69 -2.37 26.12
C ASN A 217 -16.99 -1.97 24.81
N TYR A 218 -16.84 -2.91 23.89
CA TYR A 218 -16.27 -2.63 22.57
C TYR A 218 -17.28 -1.86 21.72
N THR A 219 -16.86 -0.68 21.25
CA THR A 219 -17.57 0.09 20.24
C THR A 219 -16.87 -0.11 18.88
N PRO A 220 -17.61 -0.40 17.79
CA PRO A 220 -17.02 -0.60 16.46
C PRO A 220 -16.26 0.61 15.86
N THR A 221 -16.22 1.75 16.54
CA THR A 221 -15.36 2.90 16.22
C THR A 221 -13.94 2.79 16.76
N ALA A 222 -13.69 1.88 17.71
CA ALA A 222 -12.38 1.72 18.33
C ALA A 222 -11.41 1.02 17.36
N THR A 223 -10.30 1.69 17.06
CA THR A 223 -9.24 1.20 16.18
C THR A 223 -8.15 0.42 16.93
N ARG A 224 -8.18 0.44 18.26
CA ARG A 224 -7.20 -0.22 19.14
C ARG A 224 -7.89 -0.80 20.36
N VAL A 225 -7.44 -1.98 20.77
CA VAL A 225 -7.76 -2.57 22.07
C VAL A 225 -6.44 -3.04 22.70
N THR A 226 -6.23 -2.63 23.96
CA THR A 226 -5.15 -3.16 24.79
C THR A 226 -5.63 -4.41 25.49
N ILE A 227 -4.85 -5.48 25.42
CA ILE A 227 -5.11 -6.76 26.04
C ILE A 227 -4.31 -6.80 27.33
N PRO A 228 -4.97 -6.94 28.50
CA PRO A 228 -4.28 -7.05 29.77
C PRO A 228 -3.29 -8.21 29.76
N VAL A 229 -2.04 -7.92 30.08
CA VAL A 229 -1.03 -8.95 30.35
C VAL A 229 -1.20 -9.40 31.79
N SER A 230 -2.32 -10.06 32.09
CA SER A 230 -2.72 -10.35 33.47
C SER A 230 -2.18 -11.70 34.00
N ALA A 231 -2.28 -11.87 35.32
CA ALA A 231 -2.00 -13.12 36.03
C ALA A 231 -3.05 -14.24 35.80
N ASP A 232 -4.18 -13.94 35.13
CA ASP A 232 -5.26 -14.92 34.85
C ASP A 232 -4.91 -15.92 33.73
N THR A 233 -3.73 -15.80 33.11
CA THR A 233 -3.19 -16.81 32.19
C THR A 233 -2.61 -18.02 32.94
N GLY A 234 -2.45 -17.93 34.27
CA GLY A 234 -1.67 -18.91 35.04
C GLY A 234 -0.16 -18.82 34.75
N ALA A 235 0.26 -17.86 33.91
CA ALA A 235 1.66 -17.62 33.60
C ALA A 235 2.35 -16.87 34.75
N ASN A 236 3.45 -17.45 35.21
CA ASN A 236 4.38 -16.84 36.17
C ASN A 236 5.69 -16.41 35.51
N LEU A 237 5.81 -16.54 34.18
CA LEU A 237 6.90 -15.99 33.38
C LEU A 237 6.33 -15.20 32.19
N ARG A 238 6.83 -13.98 32.00
CA ARG A 238 6.49 -13.10 30.88
C ARG A 238 7.78 -12.53 30.30
N LEU A 239 8.07 -12.86 29.05
CA LEU A 239 9.25 -12.39 28.33
C LEU A 239 8.78 -11.49 27.19
N TYR A 240 9.44 -10.35 27.01
CA TYR A 240 9.26 -9.54 25.81
C TYR A 240 10.62 -9.14 25.26
N GLY A 241 10.70 -8.91 23.95
CA GLY A 241 11.96 -8.57 23.31
C GLY A 241 11.78 -8.37 21.82
N HIS A 242 12.92 -8.24 21.14
CA HIS A 242 13.01 -7.94 19.73
C HIS A 242 13.92 -8.94 19.02
N VAL A 243 13.53 -9.38 17.82
CA VAL A 243 14.29 -10.27 16.95
C VAL A 243 14.54 -9.59 15.61
N GLU A 244 15.80 -9.55 15.19
CA GLU A 244 16.23 -9.02 13.90
C GLU A 244 17.29 -9.92 13.25
N LEU A 245 17.49 -9.73 11.95
CA LEU A 245 18.56 -10.31 11.17
C LEU A 245 19.86 -9.51 11.38
N ALA A 246 20.97 -10.02 10.84
CA ALA A 246 22.30 -9.46 11.03
C ALA A 246 22.43 -8.00 10.56
N ASP A 247 21.58 -7.55 9.63
CA ASP A 247 21.56 -6.18 9.12
C ASP A 247 20.56 -5.24 9.80
N GLY A 248 19.82 -5.72 10.81
CA GLY A 248 18.79 -4.97 11.53
C GLY A 248 17.38 -5.06 10.92
N SER A 249 17.20 -5.81 9.83
CA SER A 249 15.86 -6.06 9.28
C SER A 249 15.10 -7.08 10.14
N ALA A 250 13.77 -6.95 10.21
CA ALA A 250 12.95 -7.95 10.89
C ALA A 250 12.87 -9.22 10.04
N CYS A 251 12.92 -10.40 10.68
CA CYS A 251 12.43 -11.63 10.06
C CYS A 251 10.89 -11.56 10.02
N ALA A 252 10.36 -10.88 9.01
CA ALA A 252 8.94 -10.73 8.76
C ALA A 252 8.67 -10.43 7.27
N ARG A 253 7.78 -11.20 6.64
CA ARG A 253 7.32 -11.01 5.25
C ARG A 253 5.86 -11.39 5.11
N LEU A 254 5.08 -10.54 4.43
CA LEU A 254 3.71 -10.83 4.00
C LEU A 254 3.67 -10.86 2.47
N ASP A 255 3.37 -12.01 1.88
CA ASP A 255 3.00 -12.09 0.47
C ASP A 255 1.50 -11.81 0.33
N GLN A 256 1.15 -10.61 -0.12
CA GLN A 256 -0.24 -10.21 -0.29
C GLN A 256 -1.00 -11.00 -1.35
N ALA A 257 -0.31 -11.58 -2.35
CA ALA A 257 -0.97 -12.35 -3.40
C ALA A 257 -1.40 -13.73 -2.91
N THR A 258 -0.60 -14.36 -2.06
CA THR A 258 -0.92 -15.68 -1.49
C THR A 258 -1.53 -15.59 -0.09
N GLY A 259 -1.43 -14.44 0.57
CA GLY A 259 -1.77 -14.27 1.98
C GLY A 259 -0.77 -14.95 2.94
N GLN A 260 0.33 -15.49 2.43
CA GLN A 260 1.31 -16.19 3.25
C GLN A 260 2.15 -15.22 4.07
N THR A 261 2.29 -15.54 5.35
CA THR A 261 3.15 -14.84 6.29
C THR A 261 4.35 -15.70 6.66
N ARG A 262 5.51 -15.07 6.76
CA ARG A 262 6.72 -15.62 7.39
C ARG A 262 7.15 -14.63 8.45
N ALA A 263 7.37 -15.08 9.68
CA ALA A 263 8.03 -14.25 10.69
C ALA A 263 8.79 -15.12 11.68
N ALA A 264 9.65 -14.47 12.47
CA ALA A 264 10.31 -15.12 13.60
C ALA A 264 9.26 -15.73 14.54
N THR A 265 9.56 -16.94 15.01
CA THR A 265 8.77 -17.65 16.00
C THR A 265 9.60 -17.91 17.24
N LEU A 266 8.96 -17.87 18.40
CA LEU A 266 9.62 -18.02 19.68
C LEU A 266 8.94 -19.09 20.52
N ARG A 267 9.74 -19.93 21.16
CA ARG A 267 9.25 -21.02 22.00
C ARG A 267 10.13 -21.17 23.23
N LEU A 268 9.52 -21.29 24.39
CA LEU A 268 10.24 -21.56 25.63
C LEU A 268 10.54 -23.05 25.75
N LEU A 269 11.77 -23.39 26.08
CA LEU A 269 12.27 -24.73 26.30
C LEU A 269 12.76 -24.90 27.74
N GLN A 270 12.67 -26.12 28.26
CA GLN A 270 13.40 -26.57 29.44
C GLN A 270 14.88 -26.82 29.09
N ALA A 271 15.72 -26.99 30.10
CA ALA A 271 17.15 -27.26 29.91
C ALA A 271 17.47 -28.55 29.11
N ASP A 272 16.53 -29.51 29.05
CA ASP A 272 16.66 -30.74 28.27
C ASP A 272 16.18 -30.58 26.80
N GLY A 273 15.73 -29.37 26.41
CA GLY A 273 15.19 -29.06 25.10
C GLY A 273 13.69 -29.34 24.94
N THR A 274 13.01 -29.83 25.98
CA THR A 274 11.57 -30.05 25.97
C THR A 274 10.83 -28.72 25.89
N ALA A 275 9.83 -28.62 25.02
CA ALA A 275 9.06 -27.38 24.88
C ALA A 275 8.07 -27.17 26.03
N VAL A 276 8.15 -25.99 26.63
CA VAL A 276 7.22 -25.52 27.67
C VAL A 276 6.01 -24.81 27.06
N THR A 277 6.23 -24.06 25.97
CA THR A 277 5.15 -23.36 25.26
C THR A 277 4.96 -23.87 23.84
N ALA A 278 3.81 -23.56 23.26
CA ALA A 278 3.71 -23.50 21.79
C ALA A 278 4.61 -22.39 21.25
N ALA A 279 4.95 -22.46 19.96
CA ALA A 279 5.62 -21.36 19.28
C ALA A 279 4.66 -20.18 19.12
N ILE A 280 5.11 -18.98 19.48
CA ILE A 280 4.42 -17.72 19.21
C ILE A 280 5.08 -17.01 18.05
N GLN A 281 4.35 -16.14 17.34
CA GLN A 281 4.90 -15.32 16.28
C GLN A 281 5.35 -13.95 16.82
N ALA A 282 6.49 -13.45 16.35
CA ALA A 282 6.86 -12.05 16.50
C ALA A 282 6.02 -11.19 15.54
N ASN A 283 5.76 -9.94 15.90
CA ASN A 283 5.04 -9.03 15.02
C ASN A 283 5.92 -8.61 13.82
N ARG A 284 5.36 -7.81 12.91
CA ARG A 284 6.05 -7.35 11.70
C ARG A 284 7.33 -6.55 11.96
N HIS A 285 7.49 -6.04 13.17
CA HIS A 285 8.68 -5.29 13.60
C HIS A 285 9.70 -6.18 14.31
N GLY A 286 9.44 -7.49 14.47
CA GLY A 286 10.30 -8.40 15.22
C GLY A 286 10.05 -8.39 16.74
N ASP A 287 9.08 -7.61 17.23
CA ASP A 287 8.78 -7.55 18.66
C ASP A 287 7.86 -8.71 19.07
N TYR A 288 8.06 -9.26 20.26
CA TYR A 288 7.28 -10.38 20.79
C TYR A 288 6.93 -10.23 22.27
N LEU A 289 5.88 -10.95 22.67
CA LEU A 289 5.52 -11.19 24.07
C LEU A 289 5.23 -12.67 24.27
N LEU A 290 6.03 -13.36 25.07
CA LEU A 290 5.84 -14.77 25.45
C LEU A 290 5.36 -14.86 26.89
N GLU A 291 4.30 -15.63 27.12
CA GLU A 291 3.81 -15.97 28.46
C GLU A 291 3.91 -17.48 28.68
N ALA A 292 4.40 -17.89 29.84
CA ALA A 292 4.56 -19.30 30.19
C ALA A 292 4.27 -19.55 31.67
N ALA A 293 3.72 -20.73 31.96
CA ALA A 293 3.67 -21.29 33.30
C ALA A 293 4.87 -22.21 33.47
N VAL A 294 5.76 -21.88 34.40
CA VAL A 294 7.05 -22.55 34.64
C VAL A 294 7.20 -22.91 36.11
N ALA A 295 7.98 -23.94 36.44
CA ALA A 295 8.35 -24.18 37.83
C ALA A 295 9.39 -23.14 38.30
N ALA A 296 9.31 -22.72 39.56
CA ALA A 296 10.29 -21.80 40.13
C ALA A 296 11.70 -22.43 40.13
N GLN A 297 12.74 -21.60 39.88
CA GLN A 297 14.15 -22.00 39.87
C GLN A 297 14.57 -22.98 38.75
N GLU A 298 13.69 -23.31 37.80
CA GLU A 298 14.09 -24.07 36.61
C GLU A 298 14.86 -23.18 35.61
N ARG A 299 15.87 -23.77 34.97
CA ARG A 299 16.59 -23.12 33.86
C ARG A 299 15.81 -23.31 32.57
N HIS A 300 15.62 -22.21 31.86
CA HIS A 300 14.86 -22.19 30.62
C HIS A 300 15.70 -21.58 29.51
N GLN A 301 15.38 -21.99 28.30
CA GLN A 301 15.97 -21.44 27.09
C GLN A 301 14.87 -20.94 26.16
N LEU A 302 15.14 -19.87 25.43
CA LEU A 302 14.26 -19.33 24.41
C LEU A 302 14.79 -19.78 23.05
N GLU A 303 14.04 -20.63 22.38
CA GLU A 303 14.29 -20.99 20.99
C GLU A 303 13.64 -19.95 20.10
N VAL A 304 14.44 -19.31 19.25
CA VAL A 304 14.01 -18.43 18.17
C VAL A 304 14.23 -19.17 16.86
N SER A 305 13.18 -19.29 16.06
CA SER A 305 13.25 -19.89 14.74
C SER A 305 12.71 -18.94 13.68
N CYS A 306 13.39 -18.87 12.55
CA CYS A 306 12.99 -18.06 11.40
C CYS A 306 13.34 -18.86 10.14
N GLU A 307 12.32 -19.48 9.53
CA GLU A 307 12.51 -20.46 8.44
C GLU A 307 13.52 -21.56 8.84
N GLY A 308 14.63 -21.71 8.10
CA GLY A 308 15.69 -22.65 8.39
C GLY A 308 16.63 -22.24 9.53
N LEU A 309 16.57 -20.99 10.01
CA LEU A 309 17.37 -20.54 11.15
C LEU A 309 16.77 -20.98 12.47
N ARG A 310 17.65 -21.37 13.38
CA ARG A 310 17.32 -21.64 14.76
C ARG A 310 18.45 -21.18 15.68
N GLN A 311 18.09 -20.47 16.73
CA GLN A 311 19.01 -20.01 17.77
C GLN A 311 18.36 -20.20 19.13
N THR A 312 19.16 -20.59 20.12
CA THR A 312 18.70 -20.78 21.49
C THR A 312 19.42 -19.81 22.41
N ILE A 313 18.69 -19.14 23.29
CA ILE A 313 19.19 -18.11 24.19
C ILE A 313 18.80 -18.46 25.61
N ASP A 314 19.72 -18.35 26.55
CA ASP A 314 19.40 -18.57 27.96
C ASP A 314 18.45 -17.49 28.48
N VAL A 315 17.38 -17.92 29.13
CA VAL A 315 16.45 -17.01 29.80
C VAL A 315 17.04 -16.66 31.17
N PRO A 316 17.06 -15.37 31.56
CA PRO A 316 17.50 -14.96 32.88
C PRO A 316 16.78 -15.75 33.98
N GLN A 317 17.51 -16.14 35.03
CA GLN A 317 16.93 -16.91 36.12
C GLN A 317 15.76 -16.17 36.77
N VAL A 318 14.58 -16.80 36.73
CA VAL A 318 13.34 -16.24 37.25
C VAL A 318 13.22 -16.64 38.72
N ASP A 319 13.42 -15.68 39.63
CA ASP A 319 13.07 -15.87 41.04
C ASP A 319 11.56 -15.61 41.27
N ALA A 320 11.06 -15.96 42.45
CA ALA A 320 9.64 -15.80 42.78
C ALA A 320 9.16 -14.33 42.79
N SER A 321 10.08 -13.34 42.80
CA SER A 321 9.76 -11.91 42.75
C SER A 321 9.59 -11.38 41.32
N LEU A 322 10.17 -12.07 40.33
CA LEU A 322 10.05 -11.75 38.89
C LEU A 322 8.71 -12.21 38.27
N ALA A 323 7.91 -12.99 38.99
CA ALA A 323 6.60 -13.47 38.51
C ALA A 323 5.55 -12.35 38.32
N ALA A 324 5.78 -11.16 38.88
CA ALA A 324 4.87 -10.01 38.81
C ALA A 324 5.17 -9.03 37.67
N THR A 325 6.41 -8.99 37.16
CA THR A 325 6.86 -7.96 36.20
C THR A 325 7.38 -8.62 34.92
N PRO A 326 6.94 -8.19 33.72
CA PRO A 326 7.51 -8.68 32.47
C PRO A 326 9.03 -8.44 32.39
N VAL A 327 9.75 -9.47 31.94
CA VAL A 327 11.21 -9.43 31.79
C VAL A 327 11.55 -9.04 30.35
N ALA A 328 12.34 -7.96 30.22
CA ALA A 328 12.92 -7.56 28.94
C ALA A 328 14.08 -8.49 28.59
N MET A 329 13.98 -9.16 27.44
CA MET A 329 15.09 -9.91 26.89
C MET A 329 16.02 -8.95 26.13
N PRO A 330 17.35 -9.15 26.19
CA PRO A 330 18.27 -8.49 25.27
C PRO A 330 17.81 -8.73 23.82
N PRO A 331 18.04 -7.76 22.92
CA PRO A 331 17.66 -7.93 21.53
C PRO A 331 18.44 -9.07 20.89
N ILE A 332 17.78 -9.77 19.98
CA ILE A 332 18.24 -11.03 19.41
C ILE A 332 18.60 -10.79 17.96
N ARG A 333 19.88 -10.94 17.62
CA ARG A 333 20.37 -10.87 16.25
C ARG A 333 20.64 -12.26 15.72
N LEU A 334 19.83 -12.69 14.77
CA LEU A 334 20.04 -13.93 14.03
C LEU A 334 21.20 -13.75 13.07
N ALA A 335 22.12 -14.72 13.03
CA ALA A 335 23.32 -14.70 12.19
C ALA A 335 22.98 -15.03 10.72
N ASN A 336 22.24 -14.13 10.07
CA ASN A 336 21.89 -14.20 8.66
C ASN A 336 21.65 -12.80 8.12
N THR A 337 22.12 -12.52 6.92
CA THR A 337 22.01 -11.25 6.23
C THR A 337 21.13 -11.44 5.00
N PRO A 338 20.07 -10.63 4.81
CA PRO A 338 19.22 -10.76 3.63
C PRO A 338 19.99 -10.76 2.31
N PRO A 339 19.58 -11.57 1.33
CA PRO A 339 20.18 -11.57 0.02
C PRO A 339 20.01 -10.21 -0.66
N ARG A 340 20.91 -9.87 -1.56
CA ARG A 340 20.87 -8.61 -2.32
C ARG A 340 20.71 -8.87 -3.80
N ILE A 341 19.67 -8.29 -4.39
CA ILE A 341 19.52 -8.27 -5.85
C ILE A 341 20.43 -7.15 -6.39
N THR A 342 21.42 -7.54 -7.18
CA THR A 342 22.39 -6.62 -7.79
C THR A 342 22.02 -6.24 -9.22
N ARG A 343 21.22 -7.08 -9.89
CA ARG A 343 20.78 -6.83 -11.26
C ARG A 343 19.50 -7.60 -11.57
N LEU A 344 18.60 -6.96 -12.30
CA LEU A 344 17.42 -7.57 -12.91
C LEU A 344 17.36 -7.13 -14.39
N LEU A 345 17.33 -8.09 -15.30
CA LEU A 345 17.31 -7.85 -16.74
C LEU A 345 16.14 -8.59 -17.40
N ALA A 346 15.66 -7.99 -18.48
CA ALA A 346 14.73 -8.61 -19.42
C ALA A 346 15.34 -8.49 -20.82
N SER A 347 15.54 -9.61 -21.52
CA SER A 347 16.15 -9.64 -22.85
C SER A 347 15.20 -10.30 -23.84
N GLY A 348 15.07 -9.71 -25.03
CA GLY A 348 14.34 -10.34 -26.14
C GLY A 348 15.11 -11.51 -26.76
N PRO A 349 14.47 -12.28 -27.65
CA PRO A 349 15.12 -13.33 -28.42
C PRO A 349 16.21 -12.80 -29.36
N ASP A 350 16.17 -11.51 -29.68
CA ASP A 350 17.16 -10.76 -30.45
C ASP A 350 18.40 -10.36 -29.62
N GLY A 351 18.43 -10.70 -28.32
CA GLY A 351 19.51 -10.39 -27.40
C GLY A 351 19.49 -8.95 -26.86
N ASN A 352 18.57 -8.11 -27.34
CA ASN A 352 18.43 -6.73 -26.89
C ASN A 352 17.69 -6.66 -25.55
N LEU A 353 18.11 -5.71 -24.70
CA LEU A 353 17.39 -5.43 -23.45
C LEU A 353 16.02 -4.84 -23.75
N ARG A 354 15.02 -5.34 -23.02
CA ARG A 354 13.63 -4.89 -23.08
C ARG A 354 13.26 -4.15 -21.80
N GLY A 355 12.63 -2.99 -21.97
CA GLY A 355 12.09 -2.23 -20.85
C GLY A 355 13.16 -1.78 -19.86
N ARG A 356 12.77 -1.65 -18.58
CA ARG A 356 13.68 -1.19 -17.52
C ARG A 356 13.29 -1.77 -16.16
N GLN A 357 14.27 -1.91 -15.28
CA GLN A 357 14.01 -2.15 -13.87
C GLN A 357 13.21 -0.95 -13.35
N VAL A 358 12.13 -1.22 -12.62
CA VAL A 358 11.42 -0.13 -11.94
C VAL A 358 12.22 0.14 -10.67
N THR A 359 12.95 1.24 -10.71
CA THR A 359 13.68 1.78 -9.58
C THR A 359 13.18 3.19 -9.41
N ALA A 360 13.22 3.70 -8.19
CA ALA A 360 12.90 5.09 -8.00
C ALA A 360 14.03 5.98 -8.56
N PRO A 361 13.73 7.27 -8.78
CA PRO A 361 14.69 8.19 -9.37
C PRO A 361 15.95 8.27 -8.52
N HIS A 362 17.11 8.31 -9.18
CA HIS A 362 18.40 8.35 -8.50
C HIS A 362 18.46 9.52 -7.49
N GLY A 363 18.78 9.22 -6.23
CA GLY A 363 18.88 10.21 -5.15
C GLY A 363 17.58 10.48 -4.38
N SER A 364 16.47 9.80 -4.70
CA SER A 364 15.24 9.87 -3.90
C SER A 364 15.51 9.33 -2.49
N ARG A 365 15.26 10.16 -1.46
CA ARG A 365 15.47 9.73 -0.07
C ARG A 365 14.50 8.63 0.34
N SER A 366 13.34 8.58 -0.30
CA SER A 366 12.33 7.58 0.01
C SER A 366 12.80 6.15 -0.28
N ASP A 367 13.80 5.94 -1.14
CA ASP A 367 14.37 4.63 -1.48
C ASP A 367 15.10 3.95 -0.34
N GLY A 368 15.63 4.73 0.58
CA GLY A 368 16.18 4.22 1.83
C GLY A 368 15.11 3.91 2.89
N LEU A 369 13.82 4.05 2.58
CA LEU A 369 12.74 3.75 3.53
C LEU A 369 12.28 2.29 3.41
N PRO A 370 12.28 1.54 4.53
CA PRO A 370 11.74 0.18 4.56
C PRO A 370 10.25 0.11 4.24
N GLY A 371 9.82 -1.02 3.67
CA GLY A 371 8.42 -1.45 3.63
C GLY A 371 7.67 -1.05 2.35
N SER A 372 7.35 -2.04 1.52
CA SER A 372 6.44 -1.92 0.37
C SER A 372 5.01 -1.52 0.77
N ASP A 373 4.67 -1.76 2.03
CA ASP A 373 3.36 -1.60 2.66
C ASP A 373 3.18 -0.27 3.42
N ARG A 374 4.09 0.71 3.25
CA ARG A 374 3.95 2.03 3.87
C ARG A 374 3.13 3.00 3.05
N PHE A 375 3.32 2.99 1.73
CA PHE A 375 2.66 3.89 0.81
C PHE A 375 1.41 3.23 0.23
N LEU A 376 0.35 4.00 0.00
CA LEU A 376 -0.95 3.57 -0.49
C LEU A 376 -1.59 2.45 0.35
N ALA A 377 -1.23 2.37 1.62
CA ALA A 377 -1.60 1.31 2.55
C ALA A 377 -2.07 1.85 3.92
N TYR A 378 -2.11 3.18 4.10
CA TYR A 378 -2.52 3.84 5.34
C TYR A 378 -3.89 3.39 5.85
N LYS A 379 -4.79 3.04 4.92
CA LYS A 379 -6.15 2.56 5.21
C LYS A 379 -6.26 1.05 5.37
N GLY A 380 -5.13 0.33 5.36
CA GLY A 380 -5.01 -1.12 5.38
C GLY A 380 -4.71 -1.71 4.00
N LEU A 381 -4.69 -3.04 3.95
CA LEU A 381 -4.35 -3.82 2.77
C LEU A 381 -5.44 -4.83 2.40
N ASP A 382 -5.94 -4.67 1.17
CA ASP A 382 -6.79 -5.64 0.50
C ASP A 382 -6.00 -6.85 -0.04
N THR A 383 -6.73 -7.89 -0.43
CA THR A 383 -6.23 -9.16 -0.99
C THR A 383 -6.94 -9.44 -2.32
N PRO A 384 -6.49 -10.43 -3.12
CA PRO A 384 -7.23 -10.86 -4.32
C PRO A 384 -8.71 -11.15 -4.04
N GLN A 385 -9.00 -11.87 -2.95
CA GLN A 385 -10.35 -12.24 -2.56
C GLN A 385 -11.21 -11.01 -2.21
N SER A 386 -10.67 -10.04 -1.47
CA SER A 386 -11.44 -8.85 -1.11
C SER A 386 -11.67 -7.92 -2.32
N ALA A 387 -10.68 -7.81 -3.21
CA ALA A 387 -10.82 -7.08 -4.48
C ALA A 387 -11.90 -7.70 -5.39
N CYS A 388 -11.88 -9.02 -5.56
CA CYS A 388 -12.92 -9.69 -6.33
C CYS A 388 -14.30 -9.59 -5.64
N ALA A 389 -14.36 -9.70 -4.31
CA ALA A 389 -15.61 -9.50 -3.57
C ALA A 389 -16.19 -8.09 -3.76
N TYR A 390 -15.33 -7.06 -3.80
CA TYR A 390 -15.72 -5.69 -4.11
C TYR A 390 -16.32 -5.57 -5.51
N TYR A 391 -15.66 -6.13 -6.52
CA TYR A 391 -16.18 -6.14 -7.89
C TYR A 391 -17.46 -6.95 -8.04
N ARG A 392 -17.60 -8.04 -7.29
CA ARG A 392 -18.84 -8.81 -7.25
C ARG A 392 -19.97 -7.97 -6.65
N ALA A 393 -19.71 -7.23 -5.57
CA ALA A 393 -20.68 -6.32 -4.96
C ALA A 393 -21.12 -5.18 -5.91
N LEU A 394 -20.31 -4.86 -6.92
CA LEU A 394 -20.65 -3.92 -7.98
C LEU A 394 -21.30 -4.55 -9.22
N GLY A 395 -21.41 -5.88 -9.31
CA GLY A 395 -21.90 -6.57 -10.50
C GLY A 395 -20.90 -6.59 -11.67
N LEU A 396 -19.61 -6.40 -11.39
CA LEU A 396 -18.53 -6.40 -12.40
C LEU A 396 -17.96 -7.81 -12.65
N VAL A 397 -18.33 -8.79 -11.82
CA VAL A 397 -17.96 -10.21 -11.96
C VAL A 397 -19.14 -11.09 -11.54
N ALA A 398 -19.25 -12.30 -12.09
CA ALA A 398 -20.28 -13.26 -11.68
C ALA A 398 -19.96 -13.90 -10.32
N GLY A 399 -18.68 -14.04 -10.00
CA GLY A 399 -18.19 -14.71 -8.81
C GLY A 399 -16.68 -14.59 -8.64
N CYS A 400 -16.15 -15.24 -7.60
CA CYS A 400 -14.72 -15.31 -7.29
C CYS A 400 -14.36 -16.77 -7.08
N ASP A 401 -13.23 -17.22 -7.63
CA ASP A 401 -12.70 -18.56 -7.33
C ASP A 401 -11.99 -18.62 -5.96
N ALA A 402 -11.43 -19.76 -5.61
CA ALA A 402 -10.76 -19.98 -4.33
C ALA A 402 -9.51 -19.09 -4.14
N GLN A 403 -8.84 -18.72 -5.25
CA GLN A 403 -7.68 -17.83 -5.26
C GLN A 403 -8.10 -16.35 -5.32
N GLY A 404 -9.40 -16.06 -5.36
CA GLY A 404 -9.93 -14.72 -5.46
C GLY A 404 -9.92 -14.15 -6.88
N MET A 405 -9.71 -14.97 -7.91
CA MET A 405 -9.75 -14.50 -9.29
C MET A 405 -11.18 -14.29 -9.78
N PRO A 406 -11.43 -13.28 -10.65
CA PRO A 406 -12.75 -13.00 -11.20
C PRO A 406 -13.29 -14.12 -12.09
N VAL A 407 -14.56 -14.49 -11.88
CA VAL A 407 -15.32 -15.34 -12.80
C VAL A 407 -16.17 -14.46 -13.72
N GLN A 408 -15.98 -14.60 -15.04
CA GLN A 408 -16.65 -13.81 -16.09
C GLN A 408 -16.57 -12.28 -15.86
N PRO A 409 -15.36 -11.70 -15.74
CA PRO A 409 -15.22 -10.26 -15.50
C PRO A 409 -15.76 -9.41 -16.66
N VAL A 410 -16.32 -8.25 -16.35
CA VAL A 410 -16.63 -7.20 -17.34
C VAL A 410 -15.35 -6.68 -18.01
N THR A 411 -15.49 -6.16 -19.23
CA THR A 411 -14.39 -5.49 -19.93
C THR A 411 -14.48 -3.97 -19.81
N MET A 412 -13.36 -3.27 -20.03
CA MET A 412 -13.34 -1.81 -20.13
C MET A 412 -14.32 -1.30 -21.19
N ALA A 413 -14.41 -2.00 -22.33
CA ALA A 413 -15.32 -1.62 -23.41
C ALA A 413 -16.79 -1.78 -23.00
N ASP A 414 -17.14 -2.80 -22.21
CA ASP A 414 -18.49 -2.94 -21.64
C ASP A 414 -18.82 -1.80 -20.70
N TRP A 415 -17.88 -1.45 -19.82
CA TRP A 415 -18.04 -0.37 -18.85
C TRP A 415 -18.16 1.00 -19.54
N GLN A 416 -17.30 1.31 -20.52
CA GLN A 416 -17.38 2.54 -21.32
C GLN A 416 -18.71 2.65 -22.08
N ARG A 417 -19.20 1.55 -22.68
CA ARG A 417 -20.52 1.52 -23.33
C ARG A 417 -21.63 1.82 -22.35
N HIS A 418 -21.59 1.19 -21.18
CA HIS A 418 -22.58 1.40 -20.13
C HIS A 418 -22.64 2.88 -19.70
N HIS A 419 -21.49 3.53 -19.54
CA HIS A 419 -21.43 4.93 -19.12
C HIS A 419 -21.47 5.95 -20.25
N ARG A 420 -21.47 5.52 -21.52
CA ARG A 420 -21.35 6.40 -22.71
C ARG A 420 -20.10 7.29 -22.64
N LEU A 421 -18.98 6.72 -22.22
CA LEU A 421 -17.67 7.37 -22.35
C LEU A 421 -17.13 7.16 -23.77
N PRO A 422 -16.20 8.01 -24.26
CA PRO A 422 -15.57 7.81 -25.56
C PRO A 422 -15.06 6.38 -25.74
N PRO A 423 -15.29 5.76 -26.92
CA PRO A 423 -15.88 6.34 -28.14
C PRO A 423 -17.42 6.32 -28.21
N TYR A 424 -18.13 6.04 -27.10
CA TYR A 424 -19.58 5.83 -27.06
C TYR A 424 -20.38 7.05 -26.54
N ASP A 425 -19.79 8.24 -26.50
CA ASP A 425 -20.34 9.47 -25.91
C ASP A 425 -21.24 10.29 -26.88
N THR A 426 -21.75 9.65 -27.92
CA THR A 426 -22.63 10.30 -28.90
C THR A 426 -23.91 10.82 -28.22
N GLY A 427 -24.24 12.09 -28.47
CA GLY A 427 -25.43 12.74 -27.90
C GLY A 427 -25.25 13.34 -26.50
N ILE A 428 -24.05 13.27 -25.90
CA ILE A 428 -23.74 13.97 -24.66
C ILE A 428 -23.38 15.44 -24.96
N ALA A 429 -24.02 16.38 -24.25
CA ALA A 429 -23.80 17.81 -24.41
C ALA A 429 -22.38 18.22 -23.99
N ALA A 430 -21.84 19.28 -24.59
CA ALA A 430 -20.48 19.75 -24.30
C ALA A 430 -20.26 20.16 -22.83
N ALA A 431 -21.29 20.69 -22.16
CA ALA A 431 -21.21 21.02 -20.73
C ALA A 431 -21.21 19.78 -19.81
N ASP A 432 -21.59 18.62 -20.35
CA ASP A 432 -21.71 17.35 -19.63
C ASP A 432 -20.57 16.38 -20.01
N LYS A 433 -19.56 16.82 -20.75
CA LYS A 433 -18.37 16.01 -21.05
C LYS A 433 -17.10 16.83 -21.13
N ALA A 434 -15.98 16.23 -20.74
CA ALA A 434 -14.68 16.87 -20.82
C ALA A 434 -13.57 15.82 -20.96
N SER A 435 -12.48 16.20 -21.62
CA SER A 435 -11.27 15.41 -21.72
C SER A 435 -10.05 16.31 -21.53
N ALA A 436 -9.02 15.79 -20.87
CA ALA A 436 -7.76 16.49 -20.67
C ALA A 436 -6.59 15.49 -20.61
N ASP A 437 -5.47 15.85 -21.23
CA ASP A 437 -4.22 15.10 -21.24
C ASP A 437 -3.14 15.94 -20.52
N TYR A 438 -2.72 15.49 -19.34
CA TYR A 438 -1.77 16.22 -18.49
C TYR A 438 -0.88 15.26 -17.70
N ILE A 439 0.24 15.75 -17.19
CA ILE A 439 1.09 14.97 -16.27
C ILE A 439 0.78 15.44 -14.86
N ASN A 440 0.34 14.55 -13.97
CA ASN A 440 0.35 14.86 -12.54
C ASN A 440 1.67 14.43 -11.93
N ARG A 441 2.57 15.40 -11.68
CA ARG A 441 3.94 15.13 -11.21
C ARG A 441 4.03 14.93 -9.70
N MET A 442 2.98 15.32 -8.97
CA MET A 442 2.99 15.45 -7.51
C MET A 442 2.39 14.25 -6.79
N ASP A 443 1.42 13.57 -7.40
CA ASP A 443 0.79 12.38 -6.81
C ASP A 443 1.62 11.12 -7.05
N LEU A 444 1.78 10.73 -8.31
CA LEU A 444 2.32 9.45 -8.78
C LEU A 444 3.23 9.61 -10.00
N ASN A 445 3.40 10.85 -10.52
CA ASN A 445 4.18 11.14 -11.72
C ASN A 445 3.70 10.35 -12.95
N LEU A 446 2.41 10.48 -13.26
CA LEU A 446 1.77 9.79 -14.38
C LEU A 446 1.24 10.79 -15.40
N VAL A 447 1.38 10.46 -16.68
CA VAL A 447 0.53 11.05 -17.72
C VAL A 447 -0.89 10.51 -17.51
N ARG A 448 -1.85 11.43 -17.39
CA ARG A 448 -3.28 11.16 -17.19
C ARG A 448 -4.01 11.53 -18.47
N ARG A 449 -4.59 10.54 -19.13
CA ARG A 449 -5.56 10.76 -20.21
C ARG A 449 -6.96 10.66 -19.64
N MET A 450 -7.51 11.81 -19.27
CA MET A 450 -8.79 11.91 -18.56
C MET A 450 -9.93 12.09 -19.55
N SER A 451 -11.04 11.41 -19.30
CA SER A 451 -12.33 11.66 -19.94
C SER A 451 -13.45 11.54 -18.93
N ALA A 452 -14.43 12.43 -18.98
CA ALA A 452 -15.57 12.40 -18.09
C ALA A 452 -16.86 12.69 -18.84
N VAL A 453 -17.95 12.07 -18.38
CA VAL A 453 -19.31 12.30 -18.89
C VAL A 453 -20.31 12.34 -17.74
N ARG A 454 -21.32 13.18 -17.88
CA ARG A 454 -22.54 13.19 -17.09
C ARG A 454 -23.73 12.84 -17.97
N ARG A 455 -24.44 11.77 -17.62
CA ARG A 455 -25.67 11.36 -18.31
C ARG A 455 -26.93 11.82 -17.60
N SER A 456 -26.86 11.97 -16.28
CA SER A 456 -27.88 12.51 -15.39
C SER A 456 -27.24 12.90 -14.05
N ALA A 457 -27.99 13.49 -13.13
CA ALA A 457 -27.49 13.88 -11.81
C ALA A 457 -26.81 12.72 -11.06
N ASP A 458 -27.38 11.51 -11.17
CA ASP A 458 -26.89 10.30 -10.50
C ASP A 458 -26.10 9.36 -11.43
N GLN A 459 -25.56 9.87 -12.55
CA GLN A 459 -24.77 9.10 -13.51
C GLN A 459 -23.63 9.97 -14.05
N ILE A 460 -22.54 10.04 -13.29
CA ILE A 460 -21.32 10.73 -13.69
C ILE A 460 -20.19 9.69 -13.72
N ALA A 461 -19.42 9.64 -14.79
CA ALA A 461 -18.32 8.70 -14.93
C ALA A 461 -17.06 9.40 -15.42
N PHE A 462 -15.93 9.01 -14.86
CA PHE A 462 -14.59 9.44 -15.23
C PHE A 462 -13.78 8.20 -15.61
N LEU A 463 -12.98 8.32 -16.64
CA LEU A 463 -12.00 7.32 -17.06
C LEU A 463 -10.66 8.01 -17.17
N VAL A 464 -9.65 7.45 -16.49
CA VAL A 464 -8.28 7.91 -16.60
C VAL A 464 -7.36 6.78 -17.02
N CYS A 465 -6.83 6.87 -18.22
CA CYS A 465 -5.78 5.96 -18.70
C CYS A 465 -4.42 6.53 -18.35
N ASN A 466 -3.63 5.72 -17.65
CA ASN A 466 -2.37 6.14 -17.04
C ASN A 466 -1.18 5.61 -17.83
N HIS A 467 -0.22 6.49 -18.07
CA HIS A 467 1.05 6.17 -18.70
C HIS A 467 2.19 6.72 -17.83
N PRO A 468 3.42 6.17 -17.94
CA PRO A 468 4.57 6.69 -17.22
C PRO A 468 4.78 8.18 -17.49
N GLY A 469 5.00 8.96 -16.43
CA GLY A 469 5.45 10.35 -16.54
C GLY A 469 6.94 10.45 -16.88
N PRO A 470 7.45 11.69 -16.99
CA PRO A 470 8.87 11.95 -17.27
C PRO A 470 9.72 11.59 -16.05
N ASP A 471 10.93 11.09 -16.27
CA ASP A 471 11.92 10.90 -15.21
C ASP A 471 12.53 12.26 -14.80
N GLY A 472 12.72 13.15 -15.77
CA GLY A 472 13.23 14.51 -15.58
C GLY A 472 12.14 15.58 -15.50
N SER A 473 12.52 16.82 -15.85
CA SER A 473 11.66 18.01 -15.79
C SER A 473 11.68 18.84 -17.09
N SER A 474 12.38 18.39 -18.12
CA SER A 474 12.52 19.16 -19.36
C SER A 474 11.21 19.17 -20.16
N GLN A 475 10.94 20.29 -20.85
CA GLN A 475 9.73 20.39 -21.68
C GLN A 475 9.75 19.35 -22.83
N ALA A 476 10.91 19.06 -23.42
CA ALA A 476 11.02 18.07 -24.49
C ALA A 476 10.63 16.66 -24.01
N GLU A 477 10.99 16.31 -22.77
CA GLU A 477 10.59 15.03 -22.17
C GLU A 477 9.11 15.01 -21.83
N ILE A 478 8.55 16.09 -21.28
CA ILE A 478 7.11 16.28 -21.04
C ILE A 478 6.32 16.08 -22.34
N ASP A 479 6.74 16.73 -23.42
CA ASP A 479 6.10 16.62 -24.73
C ASP A 479 6.16 15.17 -25.26
N SER A 480 7.34 14.54 -25.15
CA SER A 480 7.56 13.15 -25.60
C SER A 480 6.66 12.13 -24.88
N VAL A 481 6.52 12.21 -23.55
CA VAL A 481 5.67 11.26 -22.81
C VAL A 481 4.18 11.50 -23.06
N LEU A 482 3.76 12.76 -23.27
CA LEU A 482 2.39 13.10 -23.65
C LEU A 482 2.06 12.56 -25.04
N ASP A 483 2.95 12.72 -26.01
CA ASP A 483 2.76 12.21 -27.37
C ASP A 483 2.70 10.68 -27.40
N GLN A 484 3.57 9.99 -26.66
CA GLN A 484 3.52 8.54 -26.48
C GLN A 484 2.17 8.09 -25.90
N ALA A 485 1.68 8.78 -24.85
CA ALA A 485 0.40 8.47 -24.25
C ALA A 485 -0.78 8.68 -25.21
N ARG A 486 -0.74 9.73 -26.05
CA ARG A 486 -1.77 9.98 -27.07
C ARG A 486 -1.85 8.87 -28.12
N GLN A 487 -0.72 8.23 -28.41
CA GLN A 487 -0.60 7.06 -29.27
C GLN A 487 -1.01 5.74 -28.58
N GLY A 488 -1.33 5.78 -27.28
CA GLY A 488 -1.69 4.59 -26.49
C GLY A 488 -0.49 3.77 -26.01
N LEU A 489 0.74 4.24 -26.22
CA LEU A 489 1.96 3.52 -25.87
C LEU A 489 2.19 3.52 -24.36
N LYS A 490 2.74 2.42 -23.84
CA LYS A 490 3.11 2.22 -22.43
C LYS A 490 1.94 2.47 -21.47
N GLN A 491 0.71 2.21 -21.88
CA GLN A 491 -0.44 2.27 -20.98
C GLN A 491 -0.22 1.28 -19.84
N VAL A 492 -0.36 1.74 -18.60
CA VAL A 492 -0.23 0.92 -17.38
C VAL A 492 -1.57 0.33 -17.00
N ALA A 493 -2.57 1.20 -16.84
CA ALA A 493 -3.93 0.83 -16.47
C ALA A 493 -4.88 2.00 -16.75
N CYS A 494 -6.15 1.69 -17.02
CA CYS A 494 -7.23 2.66 -17.03
C CYS A 494 -8.10 2.48 -15.78
N VAL A 495 -8.30 3.55 -15.02
CA VAL A 495 -9.19 3.56 -13.85
C VAL A 495 -10.50 4.23 -14.24
N GLY A 496 -11.58 3.47 -14.18
CA GLY A 496 -12.94 3.98 -14.19
C GLY A 496 -13.37 4.39 -12.78
N MET A 497 -13.92 5.57 -12.66
CA MET A 497 -14.58 6.04 -11.45
C MET A 497 -15.98 6.49 -11.80
N GLU A 498 -16.98 6.09 -11.02
CA GLU A 498 -18.37 6.46 -11.28
C GLU A 498 -19.09 6.92 -10.02
N TRP A 499 -20.02 7.85 -10.22
CA TRP A 499 -21.04 8.28 -9.29
C TRP A 499 -22.37 7.76 -9.82
N SER A 500 -22.82 6.65 -9.27
CA SER A 500 -24.02 5.95 -9.74
C SER A 500 -24.68 5.10 -8.66
N VAL A 501 -25.96 4.79 -8.84
CA VAL A 501 -26.73 3.94 -7.93
C VAL A 501 -26.34 2.46 -8.11
N THR A 502 -26.13 1.75 -7.01
CA THR A 502 -26.17 0.27 -7.00
C THR A 502 -27.47 -0.14 -6.29
N PRO A 503 -28.39 -0.88 -6.95
CA PRO A 503 -29.66 -1.25 -6.35
C PRO A 503 -29.50 -1.95 -4.99
N GLY A 504 -30.23 -1.48 -3.99
CA GLY A 504 -30.19 -2.00 -2.62
C GLY A 504 -28.98 -1.53 -1.79
N ALA A 505 -28.08 -0.72 -2.35
CA ALA A 505 -26.95 -0.14 -1.62
C ALA A 505 -27.21 1.33 -1.29
N HIS A 506 -26.72 1.80 -0.13
CA HIS A 506 -26.70 3.23 0.24
C HIS A 506 -28.08 3.93 0.21
N GLY A 507 -29.16 3.16 0.42
CA GLY A 507 -30.54 3.65 0.30
C GLY A 507 -30.90 4.09 -1.12
N ASP A 508 -30.41 3.35 -2.13
CA ASP A 508 -30.59 3.63 -3.57
C ASP A 508 -30.12 5.02 -4.02
N ARG A 509 -29.18 5.61 -3.28
CA ARG A 509 -28.50 6.86 -3.64
C ARG A 509 -27.16 6.59 -4.32
N PRO A 510 -26.74 7.43 -5.26
CA PRO A 510 -25.44 7.26 -5.90
C PRO A 510 -24.28 7.40 -4.91
N PHE A 511 -23.16 6.77 -5.26
CA PHE A 511 -21.91 6.87 -4.54
C PHE A 511 -20.71 6.61 -5.46
N THR A 512 -19.52 7.03 -5.01
CA THR A 512 -18.24 6.84 -5.73
C THR A 512 -17.81 5.38 -5.75
N LYS A 513 -17.51 4.85 -6.93
CA LYS A 513 -16.99 3.49 -7.15
C LYS A 513 -15.70 3.53 -7.95
N PHE A 514 -14.86 2.51 -7.80
CA PHE A 514 -13.60 2.36 -8.53
C PHE A 514 -13.60 1.05 -9.32
N VAL A 515 -13.12 1.10 -10.56
CA VAL A 515 -12.86 -0.08 -11.38
C VAL A 515 -11.55 0.13 -12.13
N THR A 516 -10.71 -0.90 -12.22
CA THR A 516 -9.41 -0.77 -12.88
C THR A 516 -9.30 -1.80 -13.98
N PHE A 517 -8.85 -1.36 -15.13
CA PHE A 517 -8.64 -2.17 -16.31
C PHE A 517 -7.18 -2.14 -16.75
N GLY A 518 -6.67 -3.29 -17.17
CA GLY A 518 -5.35 -3.40 -17.76
C GLY A 518 -5.33 -2.87 -19.19
N PRO A 519 -4.14 -2.82 -19.83
CA PRO A 519 -4.00 -2.33 -21.19
C PRO A 519 -4.82 -3.14 -22.21
N ASP A 520 -5.03 -4.41 -21.93
CA ASP A 520 -5.87 -5.32 -22.72
C ASP A 520 -7.39 -5.17 -22.46
N GLY A 521 -7.79 -4.17 -21.66
CA GLY A 521 -9.18 -3.90 -21.28
C GLY A 521 -9.77 -4.86 -20.24
N GLY A 522 -8.94 -5.72 -19.63
CA GLY A 522 -9.35 -6.70 -18.64
C GLY A 522 -9.40 -6.14 -17.23
N LEU A 523 -10.31 -6.64 -16.42
CA LEU A 523 -10.43 -6.23 -15.02
C LEU A 523 -9.17 -6.63 -14.24
N LEU A 524 -8.51 -5.66 -13.60
CA LEU A 524 -7.36 -5.88 -12.72
C LEU A 524 -7.84 -5.92 -11.27
N LEU A 525 -7.25 -6.79 -10.43
CA LEU A 525 -7.51 -6.83 -8.98
C LEU A 525 -6.56 -5.96 -8.17
N SER A 526 -5.40 -5.63 -8.73
CA SER A 526 -4.39 -4.78 -8.12
C SER A 526 -3.75 -3.84 -9.13
N VAL A 527 -3.05 -2.84 -8.62
CA VAL A 527 -2.17 -1.98 -9.41
C VAL A 527 -0.97 -1.53 -8.57
N ASN A 528 0.20 -1.43 -9.18
CA ASN A 528 1.39 -0.83 -8.60
C ASN A 528 1.53 0.63 -9.06
N LEU A 529 1.11 1.57 -8.21
CA LEU A 529 1.08 2.99 -8.53
C LEU A 529 2.28 3.79 -8.00
N ASP A 530 2.99 3.25 -7.02
CA ASP A 530 4.08 3.93 -6.30
C ASP A 530 5.44 3.26 -6.50
N GLY A 531 5.52 2.24 -7.35
CA GLY A 531 6.75 1.47 -7.55
C GLY A 531 7.13 0.66 -6.30
N ARG A 532 6.18 0.36 -5.40
CA ARG A 532 6.41 -0.40 -4.16
C ARG A 532 5.56 -1.67 -4.11
N GLY A 533 5.31 -2.27 -5.27
CA GLY A 533 4.56 -3.53 -5.39
C GLY A 533 3.05 -3.33 -5.60
N GLU A 534 2.39 -4.42 -5.94
CA GLU A 534 0.96 -4.46 -6.23
C GLU A 534 0.11 -4.21 -4.99
N LYS A 535 -0.89 -3.32 -5.11
CA LYS A 535 -1.88 -3.07 -4.05
C LYS A 535 -3.28 -3.31 -4.59
N TYR A 536 -4.07 -4.04 -3.81
CA TYR A 536 -5.38 -4.53 -4.24
C TYR A 536 -6.47 -3.46 -4.07
N MET A 537 -7.48 -3.54 -4.94
CA MET A 537 -8.67 -2.71 -4.84
C MET A 537 -9.60 -3.20 -3.73
N PRO A 538 -10.42 -2.32 -3.13
CA PRO A 538 -10.44 -0.87 -3.32
C PRO A 538 -9.37 -0.10 -2.51
N GLY A 539 -8.63 -0.78 -1.63
CA GLY A 539 -7.64 -0.21 -0.70
C GLY A 539 -6.68 0.80 -1.32
N VAL A 540 -6.11 0.47 -2.49
CA VAL A 540 -5.18 1.35 -3.21
C VAL A 540 -5.79 2.70 -3.62
N CYS A 541 -7.10 2.75 -3.87
CA CYS A 541 -7.78 3.98 -4.28
C CYS A 541 -8.17 4.84 -3.07
N VAL A 542 -8.68 4.20 -2.01
CA VAL A 542 -9.18 4.92 -0.82
C VAL A 542 -8.09 5.59 0.00
N ALA A 543 -6.82 5.21 -0.22
CA ALA A 543 -5.66 5.89 0.33
C ALA A 543 -5.57 7.36 -0.11
N CYS A 544 -6.11 7.74 -1.28
CA CYS A 544 -6.13 9.13 -1.75
C CYS A 544 -7.55 9.70 -1.80
N HIS A 545 -8.52 8.89 -2.21
CA HIS A 545 -9.90 9.32 -2.44
C HIS A 545 -10.77 9.36 -1.18
N GLY A 546 -10.16 9.20 0.00
CA GLY A 546 -10.88 8.92 1.23
C GLY A 546 -11.59 7.57 1.15
N GLY A 547 -12.39 7.29 2.17
CA GLY A 547 -13.00 5.98 2.33
C GLY A 547 -13.52 5.86 3.74
N ALA A 548 -14.47 6.74 4.08
CA ALA A 548 -14.95 6.87 5.46
C ALA A 548 -15.54 5.57 6.02
N THR A 549 -16.00 4.67 5.15
CA THR A 549 -16.57 3.36 5.51
C THR A 549 -15.69 2.18 5.06
N HIS A 550 -14.49 2.45 4.52
CA HIS A 550 -13.47 1.44 4.26
C HIS A 550 -12.65 1.19 5.54
N ALA A 551 -12.49 -0.08 5.86
CA ALA A 551 -12.16 -0.57 7.19
C ALA A 551 -10.93 -1.48 7.22
N GLY A 552 -9.86 -1.14 6.49
CA GLY A 552 -8.67 -1.99 6.39
C GLY A 552 -8.67 -2.87 5.14
N ARG A 553 -9.80 -3.51 4.90
CA ARG A 553 -10.00 -4.51 3.83
C ARG A 553 -11.48 -4.63 3.51
N PHE A 554 -11.81 -4.87 2.25
CA PHE A 554 -13.18 -5.11 1.83
C PHE A 554 -13.69 -6.49 2.33
N PRO A 555 -14.90 -6.58 2.91
CA PRO A 555 -15.42 -7.86 3.39
C PRO A 555 -15.62 -8.87 2.26
N THR A 556 -15.24 -10.13 2.50
CA THR A 556 -15.42 -11.23 1.52
C THR A 556 -16.78 -11.92 1.65
N THR A 557 -17.57 -11.56 2.67
CA THR A 557 -18.93 -12.03 2.90
C THR A 557 -19.88 -11.61 1.77
N LEU A 558 -20.87 -12.45 1.47
CA LEU A 558 -21.85 -12.14 0.44
C LEU A 558 -22.76 -10.98 0.90
N GLY A 559 -23.04 -10.05 -0.01
CA GLY A 559 -23.91 -8.90 0.22
C GLY A 559 -23.28 -7.78 1.07
N ALA A 560 -21.96 -7.75 1.18
CA ALA A 560 -21.21 -6.60 1.68
C ALA A 560 -21.51 -5.34 0.86
N SER A 561 -21.71 -4.20 1.52
CA SER A 561 -22.03 -2.94 0.86
C SER A 561 -20.79 -2.36 0.16
N PRO A 562 -20.83 -2.11 -1.17
CA PRO A 562 -19.71 -1.53 -1.91
C PRO A 562 -19.55 -0.01 -1.70
N GLN A 563 -20.40 0.62 -0.88
CA GLN A 563 -20.24 2.03 -0.57
C GLN A 563 -19.10 2.24 0.43
N LEU A 564 -18.01 2.86 -0.05
CA LEU A 564 -16.76 3.12 0.66
C LEU A 564 -16.71 4.50 1.33
N GLY A 565 -17.63 5.41 0.99
CA GLY A 565 -17.59 6.80 1.48
C GLY A 565 -16.40 7.57 0.91
N SER A 566 -16.02 7.24 -0.32
CA SER A 566 -14.95 7.89 -1.09
C SER A 566 -15.49 9.04 -1.93
N ARG A 567 -14.61 9.95 -2.34
CA ARG A 567 -14.92 11.14 -3.14
C ARG A 567 -14.07 11.21 -4.40
N PHE A 568 -14.52 11.99 -5.37
CA PHE A 568 -13.70 12.39 -6.50
C PHE A 568 -12.65 13.41 -6.06
N LEU A 569 -11.46 13.33 -6.65
CA LEU A 569 -10.40 14.30 -6.40
C LEU A 569 -10.59 15.52 -7.34
N PRO A 570 -10.50 16.75 -6.81
CA PRO A 570 -10.45 17.94 -7.66
C PRO A 570 -9.21 17.96 -8.56
N PHE A 571 -9.37 18.54 -9.74
CA PHE A 571 -8.32 18.73 -10.73
C PHE A 571 -7.54 20.02 -10.44
N ASP A 572 -6.33 19.85 -9.89
CA ASP A 572 -5.46 20.94 -9.47
C ASP A 572 -4.36 21.18 -10.50
N ALA A 573 -4.54 22.19 -11.36
CA ALA A 573 -3.59 22.52 -12.42
C ALA A 573 -2.24 23.02 -11.88
N ALA A 574 -2.14 23.43 -10.61
CA ALA A 574 -0.85 23.73 -10.00
C ALA A 574 0.06 22.50 -9.88
N ASN A 575 -0.56 21.30 -9.81
CA ASN A 575 0.15 20.02 -9.66
C ASN A 575 0.57 19.45 -11.01
N TYR A 576 0.09 20.04 -12.11
CA TYR A 576 0.17 19.44 -13.43
C TYR A 576 1.31 20.04 -14.27
N ARG A 577 1.74 19.26 -15.27
CA ARG A 577 2.57 19.72 -16.38
C ARG A 577 1.84 19.45 -17.69
N PHE A 578 2.07 20.34 -18.65
CA PHE A 578 1.34 20.42 -19.90
C PHE A 578 2.31 20.42 -21.08
N GLY A 579 1.82 19.98 -22.23
CA GLY A 579 2.62 19.95 -23.45
C GLY A 579 2.73 21.34 -24.09
N SER A 580 3.68 21.48 -25.01
CA SER A 580 3.88 22.71 -25.80
C SER A 580 2.97 22.79 -27.04
N ALA A 581 2.48 21.65 -27.52
CA ALA A 581 1.65 21.55 -28.73
C ALA A 581 0.20 22.06 -28.53
N PRO A 582 -0.44 22.62 -29.57
CA PRO A 582 -1.85 23.00 -29.51
C PRO A 582 -2.76 21.83 -29.08
N GLY A 583 -3.68 22.12 -28.17
CA GLY A 583 -4.55 21.13 -27.52
C GLY A 583 -3.94 20.47 -26.28
N LEU A 584 -2.63 20.57 -26.07
CA LEU A 584 -1.93 20.04 -24.90
C LEU A 584 -1.44 21.12 -23.93
N ARG A 585 -1.41 22.38 -24.35
CA ARG A 585 -1.06 23.53 -23.49
C ARG A 585 -2.09 23.69 -22.38
N GLU A 586 -1.64 24.19 -21.24
CA GLU A 586 -2.54 24.51 -20.11
C GLU A 586 -3.71 25.39 -20.57
N THR A 587 -3.41 26.46 -21.32
CA THR A 587 -4.41 27.42 -21.82
C THR A 587 -5.49 26.76 -22.68
N ASP A 588 -5.14 25.72 -23.44
CA ASP A 588 -6.08 25.01 -24.31
C ASP A 588 -6.99 24.09 -23.50
N GLN A 589 -6.53 23.63 -22.34
CA GLN A 589 -7.22 22.65 -21.49
C GLN A 589 -7.95 23.27 -20.29
N GLN A 590 -7.78 24.58 -20.02
CA GLN A 590 -8.42 25.27 -18.89
C GLN A 590 -9.94 25.08 -18.82
N ALA A 591 -10.64 25.21 -19.95
CA ALA A 591 -12.10 25.02 -19.98
C ALA A 591 -12.51 23.57 -19.68
N ALA A 592 -11.72 22.59 -20.15
CA ALA A 592 -11.95 21.18 -19.85
C ALA A 592 -11.69 20.87 -18.37
N LEU A 593 -10.60 21.37 -17.80
CA LEU A 593 -10.27 21.22 -16.37
C LEU A 593 -11.33 21.88 -15.46
N HIS A 594 -11.84 23.05 -15.84
CA HIS A 594 -12.97 23.67 -15.15
C HIS A 594 -14.22 22.78 -15.22
N THR A 595 -14.56 22.26 -16.40
CA THR A 595 -15.71 21.34 -16.56
C THR A 595 -15.54 20.07 -15.73
N LEU A 596 -14.35 19.47 -15.73
CA LEU A 596 -14.01 18.33 -14.88
C LEU A 596 -14.23 18.65 -13.39
N ASN A 597 -13.76 19.81 -12.91
CA ASN A 597 -14.01 20.25 -11.54
C ASN A 597 -15.50 20.47 -11.24
N ARG A 598 -16.29 20.99 -12.19
CA ARG A 598 -17.75 21.10 -12.01
C ARG A 598 -18.44 19.74 -11.95
N LEU A 599 -17.96 18.76 -12.70
CA LEU A 599 -18.44 17.38 -12.60
C LEU A 599 -18.06 16.76 -11.25
N VAL A 600 -16.85 16.98 -10.75
CA VAL A 600 -16.44 16.57 -9.38
C VAL A 600 -17.35 17.21 -8.33
N GLN A 601 -17.58 18.52 -8.39
CA GLN A 601 -18.47 19.22 -7.47
C GLN A 601 -19.91 18.68 -7.52
N ALA A 602 -20.40 18.28 -8.70
CA ALA A 602 -21.74 17.70 -8.84
C ALA A 602 -21.88 16.35 -8.12
N THR A 603 -20.79 15.58 -7.93
CA THR A 603 -20.81 14.33 -7.14
C THR A 603 -20.94 14.58 -5.63
N GLU A 604 -20.79 15.82 -5.16
CA GLU A 604 -20.89 16.16 -3.73
C GLU A 604 -22.35 16.41 -3.28
N GLY A 605 -23.32 16.34 -4.20
CA GLY A 605 -24.75 16.44 -3.89
C GLY A 605 -25.21 17.84 -3.42
N GLY A 606 -24.42 18.89 -3.70
CA GLY A 606 -24.76 20.28 -3.36
C GLY A 606 -24.53 20.68 -1.90
N GLY A 607 -23.82 19.87 -1.12
CA GLY A 607 -23.46 20.20 0.28
C GLY A 607 -22.19 21.06 0.39
N ASP A 608 -22.05 21.75 1.53
CA ASP A 608 -20.82 22.46 1.92
C ASP A 608 -19.70 21.47 2.31
N THR A 609 -19.10 20.85 1.29
CA THR A 609 -18.00 19.89 1.45
C THR A 609 -16.64 20.55 1.21
N PRO A 610 -15.54 20.02 1.78
CA PRO A 610 -14.21 20.59 1.54
C PRO A 610 -13.81 20.58 0.06
N VAL A 611 -14.21 19.54 -0.67
CA VAL A 611 -14.05 19.45 -2.13
C VAL A 611 -14.78 20.62 -2.82
N SER A 612 -16.05 20.85 -2.48
CA SER A 612 -16.84 21.95 -3.07
C SER A 612 -16.25 23.33 -2.74
N ARG A 613 -15.86 23.56 -1.48
CA ARG A 613 -15.24 24.82 -1.03
C ARG A 613 -13.93 25.11 -1.74
N LEU A 614 -13.08 24.09 -1.92
CA LEU A 614 -11.81 24.24 -2.63
C LEU A 614 -12.05 24.63 -4.09
N ILE A 615 -12.97 23.95 -4.77
CA ILE A 615 -13.35 24.25 -6.16
C ILE A 615 -13.93 25.67 -6.27
N GLU A 616 -14.80 26.07 -5.35
CA GLU A 616 -15.35 27.43 -5.30
C GLU A 616 -14.28 28.48 -5.06
N GLY A 617 -13.32 28.20 -4.17
CA GLY A 617 -12.18 29.07 -3.90
C GLY A 617 -11.32 29.31 -5.13
N TRP A 618 -11.02 28.26 -5.90
CA TRP A 618 -10.24 28.35 -7.14
C TRP A 618 -10.91 29.14 -8.26
N TYR A 619 -12.24 29.15 -8.31
CA TYR A 619 -13.03 29.75 -9.38
C TYR A 619 -13.90 30.92 -8.88
N ALA A 620 -13.46 31.59 -7.80
CA ALA A 620 -14.15 32.72 -7.22
C ALA A 620 -14.41 33.82 -8.27
N GLY A 621 -15.54 34.52 -8.14
CA GLY A 621 -15.93 35.56 -9.09
C GLY A 621 -16.40 35.05 -10.46
N GLY A 622 -16.65 33.75 -10.61
CA GLY A 622 -17.15 33.15 -11.86
C GLY A 622 -16.05 32.90 -12.90
N ALA A 623 -14.79 32.88 -12.49
CA ALA A 623 -13.66 32.61 -13.37
C ALA A 623 -13.70 31.15 -13.90
N THR A 624 -13.28 30.98 -15.15
CA THR A 624 -13.07 29.65 -15.76
C THR A 624 -11.62 29.18 -15.66
N ALA A 625 -10.67 30.12 -15.51
CA ALA A 625 -9.29 29.81 -15.19
C ALA A 625 -9.14 29.57 -13.68
N GLN A 626 -8.37 28.56 -13.31
CA GLN A 626 -8.13 28.21 -11.91
C GLN A 626 -7.17 29.20 -11.26
N ASP A 627 -7.51 29.73 -10.09
CA ASP A 627 -6.56 30.47 -9.25
C ASP A 627 -5.58 29.50 -8.58
N LYS A 628 -4.42 29.32 -9.23
CA LYS A 628 -3.31 28.50 -8.71
C LYS A 628 -2.64 29.09 -7.46
N THR A 629 -2.95 30.33 -7.10
CA THR A 629 -2.41 31.02 -5.92
C THR A 629 -3.35 31.00 -4.72
N TYR A 630 -4.52 30.36 -4.86
CA TYR A 630 -5.53 30.28 -3.82
C TYR A 630 -4.98 29.77 -2.48
N VAL A 631 -5.24 30.54 -1.42
CA VAL A 631 -4.96 30.20 -0.02
C VAL A 631 -6.26 30.29 0.78
N PRO A 632 -6.66 29.23 1.50
CA PRO A 632 -7.84 29.26 2.35
C PRO A 632 -7.74 30.32 3.46
N PRO A 633 -8.87 30.92 3.87
CA PRO A 633 -8.89 31.93 4.92
C PRO A 633 -8.20 31.51 6.22
N ALA A 634 -8.27 30.23 6.59
CA ALA A 634 -7.61 29.71 7.79
C ALA A 634 -6.08 29.86 7.73
N TRP A 635 -5.46 29.63 6.57
CA TRP A 635 -4.02 29.76 6.37
C TRP A 635 -3.58 31.23 6.28
N ILE A 636 -4.39 32.09 5.66
CA ILE A 636 -4.16 33.55 5.67
C ILE A 636 -4.18 34.07 7.12
N ALA A 637 -5.13 33.62 7.94
CA ALA A 637 -5.20 33.99 9.34
C ALA A 637 -4.00 33.44 10.13
N HIS A 638 -3.62 32.18 9.90
CA HIS A 638 -2.48 31.55 10.58
C HIS A 638 -1.13 32.21 10.24
N ALA A 639 -0.98 32.75 9.02
CA ALA A 639 0.21 33.49 8.61
C ALA A 639 0.51 34.73 9.46
N ARG A 640 -0.50 35.26 10.20
CA ARG A 640 -0.29 36.35 11.18
C ARG A 640 0.47 35.89 12.42
N SER A 641 0.30 34.62 12.82
CA SER A 641 1.01 34.01 13.95
C SER A 641 2.30 33.32 13.54
N VAL A 642 2.33 32.74 12.33
CA VAL A 642 3.48 32.04 11.78
C VAL A 642 3.77 32.64 10.40
N PRO A 643 4.61 33.69 10.32
CA PRO A 643 4.96 34.32 9.05
C PRO A 643 5.46 33.28 8.03
N GLY A 644 4.86 33.30 6.83
CA GLY A 644 5.15 32.35 5.76
C GLY A 644 4.24 31.12 5.70
N ALA A 645 3.28 30.94 6.63
CA ALA A 645 2.37 29.80 6.61
C ALA A 645 1.47 29.76 5.36
N ASP A 646 1.06 30.92 4.83
CA ASP A 646 0.34 31.03 3.55
C ASP A 646 1.21 30.58 2.37
N ARG A 647 2.50 30.89 2.40
CA ARG A 647 3.48 30.42 1.41
C ARG A 647 3.70 28.92 1.51
N LEU A 648 3.85 28.38 2.73
CA LEU A 648 3.89 26.93 2.98
C LEU A 648 2.65 26.24 2.41
N TYR A 649 1.48 26.85 2.59
CA TYR A 649 0.28 26.33 2.00
C TYR A 649 0.36 26.30 0.48
N ARG A 650 0.67 27.43 -0.19
CA ARG A 650 0.71 27.47 -1.66
C ARG A 650 1.76 26.53 -2.27
N GLU A 651 2.93 26.40 -1.65
CA GLU A 651 4.10 25.75 -2.27
C GLU A 651 4.29 24.29 -1.84
N VAL A 652 3.67 23.85 -0.72
CA VAL A 652 3.82 22.48 -0.21
C VAL A 652 2.46 21.81 -0.03
N ILE A 653 1.58 22.39 0.78
CA ILE A 653 0.31 21.72 1.14
C ILE A 653 -0.63 21.67 -0.06
N GLY A 654 -0.82 22.80 -0.73
CA GLY A 654 -1.65 22.94 -1.92
C GLY A 654 -1.19 22.04 -3.05
N VAL A 655 0.14 21.87 -3.18
CA VAL A 655 0.75 21.14 -4.30
C VAL A 655 0.81 19.61 -4.05
N SER A 656 1.02 19.20 -2.80
CA SER A 656 1.34 17.80 -2.47
C SER A 656 0.32 17.10 -1.57
N CYS A 657 -0.40 17.82 -0.72
CA CYS A 657 -1.24 17.21 0.32
C CYS A 657 -2.75 17.43 0.08
N ARG A 658 -3.11 18.65 -0.34
CA ARG A 658 -4.46 19.20 -0.34
C ARG A 658 -5.48 18.29 -1.00
N THR A 659 -5.19 17.81 -2.21
CA THR A 659 -6.15 17.04 -3.02
C THR A 659 -6.62 15.78 -2.28
N CYS A 660 -5.72 15.04 -1.62
CA CYS A 660 -6.12 13.87 -0.82
C CYS A 660 -6.83 14.32 0.47
N HIS A 661 -6.30 15.34 1.15
CA HIS A 661 -6.82 15.79 2.44
C HIS A 661 -8.27 16.29 2.38
N VAL A 662 -8.67 17.02 1.33
CA VAL A 662 -10.07 17.44 1.14
C VAL A 662 -11.02 16.26 0.91
N ALA A 663 -10.53 15.16 0.31
CA ALA A 663 -11.32 13.95 0.09
C ALA A 663 -11.51 13.12 1.37
N PHE A 664 -10.55 13.18 2.30
CA PHE A 664 -10.56 12.47 3.58
C PHE A 664 -11.46 13.09 4.65
N ALA A 665 -11.97 14.28 4.41
CA ALA A 665 -12.68 15.01 5.43
C ALA A 665 -13.91 14.26 5.95
N SER A 666 -13.81 13.91 7.23
CA SER A 666 -14.85 13.27 8.03
C SER A 666 -15.71 14.32 8.72
N ALA A 667 -16.75 13.87 9.43
CA ALA A 667 -17.55 14.74 10.30
C ALA A 667 -16.72 15.49 11.36
N SER A 668 -15.49 15.04 11.67
CA SER A 668 -14.61 15.72 12.63
C SER A 668 -13.76 16.84 12.02
N GLY A 669 -13.74 16.99 10.69
CA GLY A 669 -12.99 18.03 9.98
C GLY A 669 -11.47 17.97 10.11
N ARG A 670 -10.90 17.00 10.85
CA ARG A 670 -9.45 16.96 11.18
C ARG A 670 -8.52 16.85 9.97
N PHE A 671 -9.01 16.27 8.88
CA PHE A 671 -8.25 16.13 7.63
C PHE A 671 -8.56 17.24 6.63
N ASP A 672 -9.54 18.11 6.90
CA ASP A 672 -9.82 19.31 6.11
C ASP A 672 -8.84 20.42 6.52
N TRP A 673 -7.67 20.39 5.88
CA TRP A 673 -6.61 21.36 6.14
C TRP A 673 -6.91 22.74 5.57
N ASP A 674 -7.95 22.92 4.77
CA ASP A 674 -8.37 24.24 4.29
C ASP A 674 -9.09 25.03 5.38
N ARG A 675 -9.65 24.33 6.38
CA ARG A 675 -10.36 24.92 7.52
C ARG A 675 -9.61 24.81 8.84
N THR A 676 -8.76 23.79 8.99
CA THR A 676 -8.08 23.48 10.26
C THR A 676 -6.58 23.36 10.06
N MET A 677 -5.79 23.82 11.04
CA MET A 677 -4.34 23.66 10.96
C MET A 677 -3.94 22.21 11.27
N PRO A 678 -2.94 21.65 10.57
CA PRO A 678 -2.42 20.33 10.85
C PRO A 678 -1.97 20.21 12.32
N SER A 679 -2.38 19.16 13.03
CA SER A 679 -1.97 18.90 14.40
C SER A 679 -1.97 17.40 14.72
N GLY A 680 -1.04 16.94 15.56
CA GLY A 680 -0.95 15.53 15.94
C GLY A 680 -0.41 14.59 14.85
N TYR A 681 0.18 15.13 13.78
CA TYR A 681 0.65 14.34 12.62
C TYR A 681 2.15 14.06 12.63
N ARG A 682 2.89 14.44 13.68
CA ARG A 682 4.35 14.27 13.74
C ARG A 682 4.77 12.82 13.51
N SER A 683 4.13 11.86 14.17
CA SER A 683 4.45 10.43 13.97
C SER A 683 4.15 9.99 12.54
N HIS A 684 3.02 10.43 11.98
CA HIS A 684 2.64 10.10 10.60
C HIS A 684 3.60 10.67 9.56
N LEU A 685 4.08 11.91 9.72
CA LEU A 685 4.95 12.58 8.74
C LEU A 685 6.44 12.28 8.94
N CYS A 686 6.90 12.29 10.19
CA CYS A 686 8.31 12.23 10.53
C CYS A 686 8.72 10.94 11.26
N GLY A 687 7.78 10.23 11.89
CA GLY A 687 8.07 9.04 12.69
C GLY A 687 8.65 9.34 14.07
N GLY A 688 9.39 8.37 14.64
CA GLY A 688 10.07 8.49 15.93
C GLY A 688 9.16 8.38 17.16
N GLY A 689 7.91 7.94 17.00
CA GLY A 689 7.03 7.63 18.13
C GLY A 689 7.13 6.16 18.57
N ALA A 690 6.60 5.86 19.76
CA ALA A 690 6.48 4.49 20.28
C ALA A 690 5.55 3.60 19.43
N ASP A 691 4.62 4.21 18.70
CA ASP A 691 3.69 3.52 17.82
C ASP A 691 4.27 3.36 16.41
N LEU A 692 5.05 2.30 16.23
CA LEU A 692 5.76 2.05 14.97
C LEU A 692 4.81 1.89 13.78
N ALA A 693 3.58 1.43 14.04
CA ALA A 693 2.60 1.21 13.00
C ALA A 693 2.14 2.49 12.31
N VAL A 694 2.21 3.65 12.98
CA VAL A 694 1.86 4.96 12.38
C VAL A 694 3.08 5.80 12.03
N ASN A 695 4.28 5.37 12.40
CA ASN A 695 5.51 6.10 12.09
C ASN A 695 5.72 6.16 10.57
N ARG A 696 5.80 7.39 10.02
CA ARG A 696 5.98 7.65 8.58
C ARG A 696 4.91 7.01 7.69
N SER A 697 3.68 6.88 8.19
CA SER A 697 2.56 6.42 7.38
C SER A 697 2.03 7.51 6.43
N MET A 698 2.62 8.70 6.44
CA MET A 698 2.31 9.84 5.57
C MET A 698 3.60 10.48 5.02
N PRO A 699 3.56 11.05 3.80
CA PRO A 699 2.40 11.14 2.92
C PRO A 699 2.02 9.79 2.31
N ASN A 700 0.76 9.68 1.88
CA ASN A 700 0.19 8.41 1.40
C ASN A 700 0.87 7.87 0.13
N ALA A 701 1.60 8.66 -0.64
CA ALA A 701 2.27 8.22 -1.86
C ALA A 701 3.77 8.56 -1.82
N LEU A 702 4.58 7.64 -2.36
CA LEU A 702 6.04 7.75 -2.39
C LEU A 702 6.48 9.01 -3.13
N VAL A 703 5.97 9.21 -4.35
CA VAL A 703 6.29 10.36 -5.20
C VAL A 703 5.95 11.67 -4.48
N THR A 704 4.82 11.73 -3.80
CA THR A 704 4.45 12.91 -3.00
C THR A 704 5.48 13.20 -1.90
N LEU A 705 5.97 12.18 -1.19
CA LEU A 705 7.03 12.35 -0.19
C LEU A 705 8.29 12.94 -0.82
N ASP A 706 8.75 12.35 -1.92
CA ASP A 706 9.97 12.81 -2.57
C ASP A 706 9.86 14.26 -3.05
N ARG A 707 8.71 14.67 -3.61
CA ARG A 707 8.50 16.05 -4.03
C ARG A 707 8.43 17.04 -2.86
N VAL A 708 7.82 16.65 -1.74
CA VAL A 708 7.83 17.48 -0.53
C VAL A 708 9.26 17.64 0.00
N ILE A 709 10.05 16.56 0.03
CA ILE A 709 11.45 16.60 0.47
C ILE A 709 12.28 17.50 -0.47
N GLU A 710 12.18 17.30 -1.78
CA GLU A 710 12.87 18.10 -2.80
C GLU A 710 12.58 19.60 -2.64
N GLN A 711 11.29 19.96 -2.51
CA GLN A 711 10.86 21.35 -2.35
C GLN A 711 11.40 21.98 -1.06
N LEU A 712 11.34 21.25 0.07
CA LEU A 712 11.79 21.77 1.36
C LEU A 712 13.32 21.81 1.48
N ASP A 713 14.07 20.92 0.81
CA ASP A 713 15.53 21.00 0.81
C ASP A 713 16.06 22.13 -0.09
N ALA A 714 15.31 22.52 -1.12
CA ALA A 714 15.66 23.63 -2.00
C ALA A 714 15.45 25.02 -1.37
N ASP A 715 14.60 25.15 -0.33
CA ASP A 715 14.30 26.42 0.33
C ASP A 715 14.33 26.28 1.87
N ALA A 716 15.43 26.78 2.46
CA ALA A 716 15.66 26.70 3.91
C ALA A 716 14.63 27.47 4.74
N GLU A 717 14.08 28.57 4.22
CA GLU A 717 13.08 29.36 4.94
C GLU A 717 11.71 28.66 4.91
N LEU A 718 11.33 28.11 3.75
CA LEU A 718 10.13 27.29 3.62
C LEU A 718 10.19 26.05 4.52
N ARG A 719 11.36 25.40 4.61
CA ARG A 719 11.62 24.31 5.55
C ARG A 719 11.48 24.73 7.00
N ARG A 720 12.01 25.90 7.38
CA ARG A 720 11.88 26.43 8.73
C ARG A 720 10.40 26.65 9.10
N VAL A 721 9.61 27.22 8.20
CA VAL A 721 8.16 27.41 8.41
C VAL A 721 7.43 26.06 8.48
N SER A 722 7.76 25.12 7.60
CA SER A 722 7.24 23.74 7.64
C SER A 722 7.49 23.07 8.99
N GLN A 723 8.69 23.22 9.54
CA GLN A 723 9.03 22.69 10.87
C GLN A 723 8.21 23.32 12.00
N GLN A 724 7.91 24.62 11.91
CA GLN A 724 7.07 25.30 12.90
C GLN A 724 5.62 24.81 12.85
N VAL A 725 5.08 24.60 11.65
CA VAL A 725 3.69 24.16 11.46
C VAL A 725 3.49 22.68 11.81
N PHE A 726 4.36 21.80 11.33
CA PHE A 726 4.21 20.35 11.56
C PHE A 726 4.88 19.86 12.85
N GLY A 727 5.70 20.69 13.49
CA GLY A 727 6.45 20.34 14.69
C GLY A 727 7.56 19.33 14.45
N CYS A 728 7.99 19.13 13.20
CA CYS A 728 9.10 18.25 12.82
C CYS A 728 9.67 18.59 11.44
N ASP A 729 10.88 18.11 11.18
CA ASP A 729 11.56 18.29 9.89
C ASP A 729 11.26 17.10 8.96
N ILE A 730 10.32 17.28 8.04
CA ILE A 730 9.87 16.22 7.11
C ILE A 730 11.05 15.67 6.28
N THR A 731 12.08 16.49 6.00
CA THR A 731 13.24 16.05 5.22
C THR A 731 14.29 15.29 6.02
N LYS A 732 14.18 15.30 7.36
CA LYS A 732 15.00 14.55 8.31
C LYS A 732 14.11 13.69 9.18
N PRO A 733 13.58 12.60 8.62
CA PRO A 733 12.59 11.85 9.33
C PRO A 733 13.26 11.13 10.51
N ALA A 734 12.58 11.07 11.65
CA ALA A 734 13.11 10.48 12.88
C ALA A 734 13.19 8.96 12.74
N PRO A 735 14.33 8.32 13.09
CA PRO A 735 14.43 6.87 13.06
C PRO A 735 13.47 6.26 14.08
N ASP A 736 13.38 4.94 14.04
CA ASP A 736 12.84 4.22 15.17
C ASP A 736 13.57 4.62 16.47
N PRO A 737 12.85 4.80 17.59
CA PRO A 737 13.45 5.31 18.82
C PRO A 737 14.42 4.34 19.50
N VAL A 738 14.47 3.06 19.11
CA VAL A 738 15.27 2.03 19.80
C VAL A 738 16.20 1.27 18.87
N PHE A 739 15.73 0.80 17.72
CA PHE A 739 16.52 -0.08 16.84
C PHE A 739 16.80 0.58 15.49
N ASP A 740 17.99 0.39 14.92
CA ASP A 740 18.29 0.84 13.56
C ASP A 740 17.64 -0.12 12.54
N THR A 741 16.31 -0.09 12.46
CA THR A 741 15.54 -0.96 11.57
C THR A 741 15.64 -0.46 10.14
N ARG A 742 16.15 -1.29 9.22
CA ARG A 742 16.28 -0.98 7.79
C ARG A 742 15.11 -1.40 6.94
#